data_AF-A0A2E0X2H5-F1
#
_entry.id   AF-A0A2E0X2H5-F1
#
_cell.length_a   1.000
_cell.length_b   1.000
_cell.length_c   1.000
_cell.angle_alpha   90.00
_cell.angle_beta   90.00
_cell.angle_gamma   90.00
#
_symmetry.space_group_name_H-M   'P 1'
#
loop_
_entity.id
_entity.type
_entity.pdbx_description
1 polymer ?
#
loop_
_entity_poly.entity_id
_entity_poly.type
_entity_poly.pdbx_seq_one_letter_code
_entity_poly.pdbx_strand_id
1 'polypeptide(L)'
;MPSFRKADPYSIAVDRILQAHAQRSTSLDLGDLALASIPREITKLSHLRTLSLGATDVRQAACVSLRDASPNRPWSAIVDLEPLSALQQLQVLDLDALSRLTDLAPLSSLQNLRALSLARCHSLASIAPLRALSQLESLNLAGCFSLSDLSPLEALSSLHAVNLSCMPIRDLDCLLRHRQLQLLDISLCQKLASVDTIAAFPTLRILEASGSVSIDRLDVLRQLTELEFLNVDLSDSVDSLEVVAGLKNLSFLSIGGSQRVHDLSPIQSLERLIHLSIHRFENALQLPTFSHLASLRSLQLVLLNAIADWAPLAGLSQLDQLALSSCGQLTTLRDLAPLANLRRLSLSQSDSIDDLSPIAEMAGIEELSLESCSNIEDLAPIGSLKNLRSVNVMACRAISDFSHVGRIDSLEKLSITQCDRLEDVSFAVGLSNLQSVDFFSSPGIRDISSLSGLSCLRHISLAACRNIDSFGPIVPLVGDLEVLQLDGCRFRDLPRAFCNAGRRKNVVDQVAAHLRDLKSCAATDAERKVFLLGNPNVGKTQFARRLMDLPFDPSVPSTHGIELGAVTDNIPSVEHEVTLRIWDFGGQDIYHGAHALFLHQDAVFVILWNPALEPSPSDVSPPQRDNKPLAYWLELVQSIGGDDAEVLVVQSKCDNPGDEWESPPATSQTLRYLRVNRCSAATDLGIGTLQGEIRDAVHRLLMRRPLQQIGGGRIRVRETLRSLSSPSSTEPAVRTITFNQFADICHAAGDITSEHALLTFLHDTGVLYYHPTLLPDTVVLDHNWALEAIYAIFAPDGPATILSRLHGRFTLADLQEFIWRDYSPSEQAVFLKLMIACGICFAVSQSGPADAIEYIAPDFLPANSHARKIAVHHLEGESDARVEVHFPFLHDGIIRGLLSWIGRHAGSHAIFWKSGCWLYDARTRSELVVDVDRTNSTPDQPFGASFSICTWGDDATELADVSASYFDRNAYCTPPTIRWIKGEPEYRKPYLFTYQAQSSVGEPADSATSPVFAPASRPLAAQSGSRPIVYISYAWGDNSTEEGRTRDQIVDALEVRLGEWGYEAVRDKRVLRMGDSLSAFMKCIAKGERILAIISAKYLESFACMSELYGVYEHANTAQSEFLERLIPVVLDDAKISTAVDRAEHARFWETRYRELLEVEAYLGENDFEQLAQIRKWYKAIGDILAFVADELHPHGFRHITADDYAAVRELLNRSSENS
;
A
#
# COMPACT_ATOMS: atom_id res chain seq x y z
N MET A 1 15.92 -29.51 -28.72
CA MET A 1 14.57 -29.61 -29.33
C MET A 1 14.19 -28.25 -29.89
N PRO A 2 13.27 -28.12 -30.87
CA PRO A 2 12.85 -26.80 -31.33
C PRO A 2 12.18 -26.04 -30.18
N SER A 3 12.51 -24.76 -30.03
CA SER A 3 12.04 -23.92 -28.94
C SER A 3 10.56 -23.59 -29.12
N PHE A 4 9.74 -23.98 -28.14
CA PHE A 4 8.40 -23.41 -27.99
C PHE A 4 8.54 -21.95 -27.54
N ARG A 5 8.55 -21.03 -28.51
CA ARG A 5 8.19 -19.64 -28.23
C ARG A 5 6.77 -19.65 -27.63
N LYS A 6 6.54 -19.00 -26.49
CA LYS A 6 5.17 -18.67 -26.08
C LYS A 6 4.55 -17.85 -27.23
N ALA A 7 3.42 -18.31 -27.75
CA ALA A 7 2.75 -17.62 -28.85
C ALA A 7 2.15 -16.30 -28.32
N ASP A 8 2.21 -15.26 -29.15
CA ASP A 8 1.66 -13.94 -28.84
C ASP A 8 0.14 -14.05 -28.62
N PRO A 9 -0.43 -13.50 -27.52
CA PRO A 9 -1.87 -13.53 -27.26
C PRO A 9 -2.74 -13.06 -28.42
N TYR A 10 -2.28 -12.08 -29.22
CA TYR A 10 -3.01 -11.65 -30.42
C TYR A 10 -3.01 -12.74 -31.50
N SER A 11 -1.87 -13.39 -31.75
CA SER A 11 -1.79 -14.55 -32.65
C SER A 11 -2.67 -15.72 -32.19
N ILE A 12 -2.72 -16.01 -30.88
CA ILE A 12 -3.60 -17.05 -30.31
C ILE A 12 -5.08 -16.67 -30.52
N ALA A 13 -5.45 -15.40 -30.33
CA ALA A 13 -6.80 -14.94 -30.59
C ALA A 13 -7.17 -15.05 -32.07
N VAL A 14 -6.28 -14.69 -32.99
CA VAL A 14 -6.47 -14.89 -34.45
C VAL A 14 -6.68 -16.37 -34.77
N ASP A 15 -5.84 -17.27 -34.24
CA ASP A 15 -5.98 -18.71 -34.46
C ASP A 15 -7.30 -19.26 -33.90
N ARG A 16 -7.70 -18.85 -32.69
CA ARG A 16 -9.01 -19.21 -32.10
C ARG A 16 -10.18 -18.68 -32.93
N ILE A 17 -10.11 -17.45 -33.44
CA ILE A 17 -11.12 -16.86 -34.32
C ILE A 17 -11.23 -17.64 -35.63
N LEU A 18 -10.10 -18.00 -36.26
CA LEU A 18 -10.08 -18.80 -37.49
C LEU A 18 -10.58 -20.22 -37.26
N GLN A 19 -10.25 -20.84 -36.12
CA GLN A 19 -10.75 -22.14 -35.71
C GLN A 19 -12.27 -22.10 -35.47
N ALA A 20 -12.77 -21.11 -34.73
CA ALA A 20 -14.19 -20.88 -34.50
C ALA A 20 -14.95 -20.64 -35.81
N HIS A 21 -14.34 -19.92 -36.77
CA HIS A 21 -14.92 -19.70 -38.10
C HIS A 21 -15.04 -21.01 -38.90
N ALA A 22 -13.99 -21.84 -38.89
CA ALA A 22 -13.98 -23.14 -39.53
C ALA A 22 -14.99 -24.12 -38.91
N GLN A 23 -15.18 -24.05 -37.59
CA GLN A 23 -16.13 -24.89 -36.83
C GLN A 23 -17.57 -24.34 -36.82
N ARG A 24 -17.79 -23.10 -37.26
CA ARG A 24 -19.05 -22.34 -37.12
C ARG A 24 -19.52 -22.21 -35.66
N SER A 25 -18.59 -21.98 -34.74
CA SER A 25 -18.87 -21.86 -33.32
C SER A 25 -19.71 -20.62 -33.01
N THR A 26 -20.81 -20.80 -32.28
CA THR A 26 -21.70 -19.69 -31.86
C THR A 26 -21.23 -18.97 -30.59
N SER A 27 -20.20 -19.48 -29.92
CA SER A 27 -19.57 -18.89 -28.74
C SER A 27 -18.06 -18.83 -28.92
N LEU A 28 -17.44 -17.76 -28.44
CA LEU A 28 -15.99 -17.56 -28.43
C LEU A 28 -15.57 -16.92 -27.10
N ASP A 29 -14.52 -17.45 -26.51
CA ASP A 29 -13.90 -16.90 -25.30
C ASP A 29 -12.45 -16.52 -25.61
N LEU A 30 -12.15 -15.25 -25.42
CA LEU A 30 -10.81 -14.66 -25.52
C LEU A 30 -10.42 -13.94 -24.22
N GLY A 31 -11.23 -14.02 -23.15
CA GLY A 31 -11.02 -13.32 -21.89
C GLY A 31 -9.88 -13.88 -21.03
N ASP A 32 -9.33 -15.04 -21.40
CA ASP A 32 -8.08 -15.59 -20.87
C ASP A 32 -6.82 -15.03 -21.59
N LEU A 33 -7.00 -14.22 -22.62
CA LEU A 33 -5.92 -13.59 -23.39
C LEU A 33 -5.83 -12.10 -23.04
N ALA A 34 -4.65 -11.61 -22.67
CA ALA A 34 -4.39 -10.20 -22.37
C ALA A 34 -4.34 -9.39 -23.68
N LEU A 35 -5.50 -9.09 -24.28
CA LEU A 35 -5.58 -8.44 -25.58
C LEU A 35 -5.44 -6.92 -25.45
N ALA A 36 -4.57 -6.32 -26.25
CA ALA A 36 -4.48 -4.87 -26.41
C ALA A 36 -5.47 -4.32 -27.45
N SER A 37 -5.95 -5.17 -28.37
CA SER A 37 -6.96 -4.82 -29.37
C SER A 37 -7.69 -6.07 -29.86
N ILE A 38 -8.91 -5.88 -30.38
CA ILE A 38 -9.71 -6.97 -30.93
C ILE A 38 -9.19 -7.31 -32.36
N PRO A 39 -8.82 -8.57 -32.67
CA PRO A 39 -8.37 -8.92 -34.00
C PRO A 39 -9.45 -8.69 -35.06
N ARG A 40 -9.09 -8.06 -36.19
CA ARG A 40 -10.05 -7.70 -37.26
C ARG A 40 -10.73 -8.92 -37.89
N GLU A 41 -10.07 -10.07 -37.80
CA GLU A 41 -10.58 -11.39 -38.18
C GLU A 41 -11.90 -11.74 -37.49
N ILE A 42 -12.20 -11.17 -36.30
CA ILE A 42 -13.44 -11.44 -35.57
C ILE A 42 -14.68 -11.13 -36.42
N THR A 43 -14.59 -10.15 -37.33
CA THR A 43 -15.65 -9.78 -38.28
C THR A 43 -16.10 -10.94 -39.19
N LYS A 44 -15.27 -11.99 -39.35
CA LYS A 44 -15.62 -13.23 -40.07
C LYS A 44 -16.63 -14.10 -39.29
N LEU A 45 -16.87 -13.82 -38.02
CA LEU A 45 -17.78 -14.54 -37.13
C LEU A 45 -19.15 -13.86 -37.01
N SER A 46 -19.73 -13.38 -38.11
CA SER A 46 -21.05 -12.71 -38.11
C SER A 46 -22.24 -13.55 -37.59
N HIS A 47 -22.02 -14.85 -37.33
CA HIS A 47 -22.96 -15.80 -36.73
C HIS A 47 -22.75 -16.02 -35.22
N LEU A 48 -21.77 -15.35 -34.61
CA LEU A 48 -21.45 -15.44 -33.19
C LEU A 48 -22.60 -14.86 -32.36
N ARG A 49 -23.03 -15.61 -31.34
CA ARG A 49 -24.05 -15.20 -30.37
C ARG A 49 -23.47 -14.80 -29.03
N THR A 50 -22.25 -15.22 -28.75
CA THR A 50 -21.66 -15.14 -27.42
C THR A 50 -20.18 -14.86 -27.52
N LEU A 51 -19.71 -13.80 -26.84
CA LEU A 51 -18.32 -13.36 -26.84
C LEU A 51 -17.92 -12.91 -25.43
N SER A 52 -16.80 -13.41 -24.91
CA SER A 52 -16.06 -12.73 -23.83
C SER A 52 -14.72 -12.22 -24.34
N LEU A 53 -14.44 -10.98 -23.95
CA LEU A 53 -13.15 -10.30 -24.03
C LEU A 53 -12.64 -9.91 -22.63
N GLY A 54 -13.40 -10.27 -21.58
CA GLY A 54 -13.25 -9.77 -20.21
C GLY A 54 -12.92 -10.86 -19.17
N ALA A 55 -12.82 -10.44 -17.92
CA ALA A 55 -12.35 -11.28 -16.81
C ALA A 55 -13.44 -12.18 -16.17
N THR A 56 -14.64 -12.24 -16.76
CA THR A 56 -15.77 -13.07 -16.30
C THR A 56 -15.94 -14.29 -17.22
N ASP A 57 -16.43 -15.44 -16.71
CA ASP A 57 -16.77 -16.55 -17.61
C ASP A 57 -17.99 -16.15 -18.46
N VAL A 58 -17.91 -16.39 -19.76
CA VAL A 58 -19.01 -16.30 -20.72
C VAL A 58 -20.36 -16.78 -20.19
N ARG A 59 -20.39 -17.85 -19.40
CA ARG A 59 -21.58 -18.45 -18.79
C ARG A 59 -22.15 -17.62 -17.64
N GLN A 60 -21.29 -16.88 -16.95
CA GLN A 60 -21.66 -15.93 -15.89
C GLN A 60 -22.06 -14.57 -16.49
N ALA A 61 -21.54 -14.17 -17.64
CA ALA A 61 -21.99 -12.93 -18.31
C ALA A 61 -23.50 -12.91 -18.63
N ALA A 62 -24.14 -14.09 -18.72
CA ALA A 62 -25.58 -14.26 -18.87
C ALA A 62 -26.38 -14.37 -17.54
N CYS A 63 -25.71 -14.51 -16.40
CA CYS A 63 -26.31 -14.61 -15.06
C CYS A 63 -25.61 -13.65 -14.11
N VAL A 64 -26.32 -12.63 -13.63
CA VAL A 64 -25.80 -11.57 -12.73
C VAL A 64 -25.54 -12.11 -11.30
N SER A 65 -24.78 -13.19 -11.20
CA SER A 65 -24.43 -13.90 -9.97
C SER A 65 -23.13 -13.34 -9.39
N LEU A 66 -23.11 -13.20 -8.07
CA LEU A 66 -22.34 -12.16 -7.37
C LEU A 66 -21.03 -12.66 -6.74
N ARG A 67 -20.52 -13.84 -7.14
CA ARG A 67 -19.52 -14.55 -6.32
C ARG A 67 -18.23 -15.00 -7.02
N ASP A 68 -18.16 -15.07 -8.34
CA ASP A 68 -17.06 -15.75 -9.02
C ASP A 68 -16.52 -15.00 -10.26
N ALA A 69 -15.87 -13.86 -10.07
CA ALA A 69 -14.89 -13.42 -11.07
C ALA A 69 -13.73 -14.43 -11.09
N SER A 70 -13.37 -14.97 -12.26
CA SER A 70 -12.29 -15.96 -12.36
C SER A 70 -10.94 -15.32 -11.97
N PRO A 71 -10.30 -15.68 -10.84
CA PRO A 71 -9.17 -14.93 -10.28
C PRO A 71 -7.88 -14.99 -11.10
N ASN A 72 -7.86 -15.80 -12.17
CA ASN A 72 -6.70 -16.03 -13.05
C ASN A 72 -6.86 -15.49 -14.48
N ARG A 73 -7.93 -14.73 -14.80
CA ARG A 73 -8.07 -14.09 -16.12
C ARG A 73 -7.33 -12.74 -16.16
N PRO A 74 -6.49 -12.47 -17.17
CA PRO A 74 -5.77 -11.19 -17.28
C PRO A 74 -6.71 -10.04 -17.63
N TRP A 75 -6.34 -8.82 -17.27
CA TRP A 75 -7.03 -7.63 -17.75
C TRP A 75 -6.64 -7.34 -19.20
N SER A 76 -7.64 -7.17 -20.07
CA SER A 76 -7.43 -6.77 -21.45
C SER A 76 -7.37 -5.25 -21.57
N ALA A 77 -6.37 -4.74 -22.30
CA ALA A 77 -6.16 -3.31 -22.54
C ALA A 77 -6.92 -2.79 -23.78
N ILE A 78 -8.01 -3.47 -24.16
CA ILE A 78 -8.86 -3.11 -25.31
C ILE A 78 -9.53 -1.75 -25.03
N VAL A 79 -9.30 -0.80 -25.93
CA VAL A 79 -9.98 0.52 -25.96
C VAL A 79 -10.96 0.61 -27.13
N ASP A 80 -10.62 0.00 -28.27
CA ASP A 80 -11.41 0.05 -29.51
C ASP A 80 -12.35 -1.16 -29.65
N LEU A 81 -13.66 -0.88 -29.67
CA LEU A 81 -14.73 -1.87 -29.87
C LEU A 81 -15.28 -1.89 -31.31
N GLU A 82 -14.76 -1.07 -32.24
CA GLU A 82 -15.26 -0.96 -33.61
C GLU A 82 -15.36 -2.31 -34.36
N PRO A 83 -14.42 -3.28 -34.19
CA PRO A 83 -14.54 -4.61 -34.81
C PRO A 83 -15.78 -5.41 -34.38
N LEU A 84 -16.41 -5.08 -33.25
CA LEU A 84 -17.62 -5.75 -32.76
C LEU A 84 -18.87 -5.35 -33.55
N SER A 85 -18.91 -4.17 -34.18
CA SER A 85 -20.08 -3.66 -34.91
C SER A 85 -20.59 -4.59 -36.03
N ALA A 86 -19.71 -5.45 -36.56
CA ALA A 86 -20.05 -6.48 -37.55
C ALA A 86 -20.82 -7.69 -36.97
N LEU A 87 -20.85 -7.87 -35.65
CA LEU A 87 -21.35 -9.07 -34.97
C LEU A 87 -22.84 -8.95 -34.61
N GLN A 88 -23.69 -8.57 -35.56
CA GLN A 88 -25.11 -8.25 -35.32
C GLN A 88 -25.96 -9.39 -34.75
N GLN A 89 -25.47 -10.63 -34.70
CA GLN A 89 -26.14 -11.78 -34.09
C GLN A 89 -25.78 -11.98 -32.60
N LEU A 90 -24.94 -11.12 -32.02
CA LEU A 90 -24.48 -11.24 -30.65
C LEU A 90 -25.62 -11.02 -29.65
N GLN A 91 -25.71 -11.92 -28.67
CA GLN A 91 -26.73 -11.98 -27.61
C GLN A 91 -26.11 -11.82 -26.21
N VAL A 92 -24.88 -12.29 -26.02
CA VAL A 92 -24.14 -12.15 -24.76
C VAL A 92 -22.76 -11.57 -25.06
N LEU A 93 -22.42 -10.47 -24.40
CA LEU A 93 -21.12 -9.80 -24.54
C LEU A 93 -20.55 -9.52 -23.15
N ASP A 94 -19.32 -9.98 -22.92
CA ASP A 94 -18.55 -9.67 -21.73
C ASP A 94 -17.34 -8.79 -22.06
N LEU A 95 -17.33 -7.61 -21.42
CA LEU A 95 -16.31 -6.58 -21.46
C LEU A 95 -15.79 -6.28 -20.03
N ASP A 96 -15.99 -7.19 -19.08
CA ASP A 96 -15.54 -7.02 -17.70
C ASP A 96 -14.02 -6.80 -17.58
N ALA A 97 -13.64 -5.87 -16.70
CA ALA A 97 -12.27 -5.45 -16.43
C ALA A 97 -11.51 -4.87 -17.63
N LEU A 98 -12.21 -4.38 -18.67
CA LEU A 98 -11.63 -3.51 -19.70
C LEU A 98 -11.41 -2.10 -19.12
N SER A 99 -10.38 -1.98 -18.27
CA SER A 99 -10.14 -0.80 -17.42
C SER A 99 -9.98 0.51 -18.20
N ARG A 100 -9.47 0.45 -19.43
CA ARG A 100 -9.25 1.59 -20.34
C ARG A 100 -10.42 1.88 -21.29
N LEU A 101 -11.53 1.14 -21.21
CA LEU A 101 -12.69 1.33 -22.08
C LEU A 101 -13.44 2.62 -21.71
N THR A 102 -13.60 3.52 -22.69
CA THR A 102 -14.27 4.81 -22.52
C THR A 102 -15.43 5.03 -23.49
N ASP A 103 -15.42 4.38 -24.67
CA ASP A 103 -16.44 4.53 -25.71
C ASP A 103 -17.20 3.22 -25.97
N LEU A 104 -18.53 3.32 -25.96
CA LEU A 104 -19.46 2.22 -26.25
C LEU A 104 -20.25 2.45 -27.55
N ALA A 105 -19.96 3.50 -28.33
CA ALA A 105 -20.66 3.81 -29.57
C ALA A 105 -20.76 2.62 -30.55
N PRO A 106 -19.73 1.77 -30.76
CA PRO A 106 -19.82 0.60 -31.63
C PRO A 106 -20.91 -0.41 -31.20
N LEU A 107 -21.18 -0.52 -29.89
CA LEU A 107 -22.18 -1.45 -29.35
C LEU A 107 -23.61 -1.08 -29.74
N SER A 108 -23.90 0.19 -30.08
CA SER A 108 -25.24 0.66 -30.46
C SER A 108 -25.84 -0.08 -31.68
N SER A 109 -24.98 -0.72 -32.48
CA SER A 109 -25.35 -1.55 -33.63
C SER A 109 -25.86 -2.96 -33.26
N LEU A 110 -25.59 -3.43 -32.03
CA LEU A 110 -25.80 -4.81 -31.59
C LEU A 110 -27.21 -5.07 -31.03
N GLN A 111 -28.24 -4.77 -31.82
CA GLN A 111 -29.65 -4.76 -31.38
C GLN A 111 -30.21 -6.11 -30.88
N ASN A 112 -29.49 -7.22 -31.07
CA ASN A 112 -29.86 -8.54 -30.54
C ASN A 112 -29.25 -8.85 -29.16
N LEU A 113 -28.48 -7.93 -28.58
CA LEU A 113 -27.79 -8.13 -27.30
C LEU A 113 -28.81 -8.20 -26.14
N ARG A 114 -28.70 -9.27 -25.35
CA ARG A 114 -29.55 -9.59 -24.20
C ARG A 114 -28.80 -9.50 -22.88
N ALA A 115 -27.52 -9.83 -22.86
CA ALA A 115 -26.69 -9.71 -21.67
C ALA A 115 -25.40 -8.95 -21.99
N LEU A 116 -25.09 -7.96 -21.16
CA LEU A 116 -23.89 -7.13 -21.26
C LEU A 116 -23.23 -7.02 -19.88
N SER A 117 -21.97 -7.42 -19.80
CA SER A 117 -21.12 -7.13 -18.65
C SER A 117 -20.14 -6.03 -19.00
N LEU A 118 -20.16 -4.94 -18.22
CA LEU A 118 -19.22 -3.82 -18.25
C LEU A 118 -18.54 -3.65 -16.88
N ALA A 119 -18.65 -4.65 -16.00
CA ALA A 119 -18.09 -4.58 -14.64
C ALA A 119 -16.61 -4.17 -14.67
N ARG A 120 -16.18 -3.41 -13.66
CA ARG A 120 -14.78 -2.98 -13.48
C ARG A 120 -14.17 -2.22 -14.68
N CYS A 121 -14.99 -1.68 -15.58
CA CYS A 121 -14.57 -0.71 -16.59
C CYS A 121 -14.36 0.66 -15.93
N HIS A 122 -13.29 0.81 -15.16
CA HIS A 122 -13.09 1.96 -14.26
C HIS A 122 -13.06 3.32 -14.96
N SER A 123 -12.62 3.41 -16.23
CA SER A 123 -12.64 4.63 -17.04
C SER A 123 -13.96 4.91 -17.77
N LEU A 124 -14.96 4.04 -17.67
CA LEU A 124 -16.23 4.22 -18.36
C LEU A 124 -17.06 5.33 -17.68
N ALA A 125 -17.12 6.50 -18.33
CA ALA A 125 -17.84 7.67 -17.80
C ALA A 125 -19.29 7.80 -18.34
N SER A 126 -19.67 7.08 -19.39
CA SER A 126 -21.01 7.17 -19.97
C SER A 126 -21.49 5.86 -20.61
N ILE A 127 -22.76 5.53 -20.34
CA ILE A 127 -23.48 4.43 -21.00
C ILE A 127 -24.55 4.92 -22.00
N ALA A 128 -24.48 6.18 -22.44
CA ALA A 128 -25.46 6.75 -23.38
C ALA A 128 -25.68 5.92 -24.67
N PRO A 129 -24.66 5.28 -25.29
CA PRO A 129 -24.86 4.40 -26.45
C PRO A 129 -25.76 3.18 -26.19
N LEU A 130 -25.89 2.73 -24.94
CA LEU A 130 -26.72 1.57 -24.59
C LEU A 130 -28.21 1.83 -24.82
N ARG A 131 -28.67 3.09 -24.90
CA ARG A 131 -30.08 3.45 -25.17
C ARG A 131 -30.67 2.79 -26.43
N ALA A 132 -29.83 2.35 -27.37
CA ALA A 132 -30.24 1.62 -28.57
C ALA A 132 -30.59 0.13 -28.33
N LEU A 133 -30.14 -0.45 -27.21
CA LEU A 133 -30.19 -1.89 -26.92
C LEU A 133 -31.48 -2.29 -26.18
N SER A 134 -32.64 -2.00 -26.76
CA SER A 134 -33.95 -2.24 -26.12
C SER A 134 -34.27 -3.71 -25.79
N GLN A 135 -33.50 -4.67 -26.33
CA GLN A 135 -33.60 -6.10 -26.05
C GLN A 135 -32.71 -6.57 -24.87
N LEU A 136 -31.99 -5.66 -24.19
CA LEU A 136 -31.11 -6.03 -23.10
C LEU A 136 -31.93 -6.49 -21.87
N GLU A 137 -31.73 -7.75 -21.49
CA GLU A 137 -32.37 -8.46 -20.38
C GLU A 137 -31.53 -8.40 -19.09
N SER A 138 -30.19 -8.33 -19.22
CA SER A 138 -29.21 -8.40 -18.14
C SER A 138 -28.09 -7.37 -18.34
N LEU A 139 -27.79 -6.58 -17.31
CA LEU A 139 -26.72 -5.58 -17.33
C LEU A 139 -25.91 -5.59 -16.02
N ASN A 140 -24.59 -5.73 -16.14
CA ASN A 140 -23.67 -5.61 -15.00
C ASN A 140 -22.78 -4.37 -15.16
N LEU A 141 -22.88 -3.44 -14.20
CA LEU A 141 -22.09 -2.20 -14.09
C LEU A 141 -21.21 -2.18 -12.82
N ALA A 142 -21.09 -3.30 -12.09
CA ALA A 142 -20.38 -3.38 -10.82
C ALA A 142 -18.99 -2.71 -10.87
N GLY A 143 -18.70 -1.82 -9.92
CA GLY A 143 -17.41 -1.12 -9.83
C GLY A 143 -17.09 -0.17 -11.00
N CYS A 144 -18.05 0.30 -11.78
CA CYS A 144 -17.83 1.36 -12.78
C CYS A 144 -17.73 2.74 -12.10
N PHE A 145 -16.73 2.96 -11.25
CA PHE A 145 -16.64 4.11 -10.34
C PHE A 145 -16.70 5.51 -10.99
N SER A 146 -16.40 5.61 -12.30
CA SER A 146 -16.48 6.88 -13.06
C SER A 146 -17.87 7.17 -13.65
N LEU A 147 -18.80 6.20 -13.63
CA LEU A 147 -20.14 6.35 -14.19
C LEU A 147 -21.10 6.96 -13.15
N SER A 148 -21.64 8.14 -13.45
CA SER A 148 -22.55 8.89 -12.57
C SER A 148 -23.96 9.10 -13.14
N ASP A 149 -24.13 9.07 -14.47
CA ASP A 149 -25.44 9.18 -15.13
C ASP A 149 -25.96 7.79 -15.54
N LEU A 150 -26.98 7.32 -14.83
CA LEU A 150 -27.73 6.10 -15.15
C LEU A 150 -29.07 6.37 -15.86
N SER A 151 -29.40 7.62 -16.23
CA SER A 151 -30.59 7.91 -17.05
C SER A 151 -30.68 7.12 -18.37
N PRO A 152 -29.58 6.66 -19.02
CA PRO A 152 -29.67 5.75 -20.15
C PRO A 152 -30.39 4.43 -19.87
N LEU A 153 -30.45 3.98 -18.62
CA LEU A 153 -31.16 2.76 -18.24
C LEU A 153 -32.68 2.87 -18.44
N GLU A 154 -33.28 4.06 -18.35
CA GLU A 154 -34.73 4.26 -18.56
C GLU A 154 -35.24 3.79 -19.94
N ALA A 155 -34.35 3.69 -20.93
CA ALA A 155 -34.68 3.21 -22.28
C ALA A 155 -34.64 1.68 -22.42
N LEU A 156 -34.04 0.97 -21.47
CA LEU A 156 -33.75 -0.47 -21.53
C LEU A 156 -34.94 -1.31 -21.01
N SER A 157 -36.10 -1.12 -21.64
CA SER A 157 -37.39 -1.67 -21.19
C SER A 157 -37.46 -3.19 -20.96
N SER A 158 -36.48 -3.96 -21.45
CA SER A 158 -36.40 -5.42 -21.28
C SER A 158 -35.55 -5.88 -20.10
N LEU A 159 -34.96 -4.99 -19.29
CA LEU A 159 -34.10 -5.39 -18.17
C LEU A 159 -34.87 -6.16 -17.09
N HIS A 160 -34.35 -7.31 -16.70
CA HIS A 160 -34.82 -8.14 -15.58
C HIS A 160 -33.72 -8.39 -14.54
N ALA A 161 -32.44 -8.19 -14.87
CA ALA A 161 -31.33 -8.32 -13.92
C ALA A 161 -30.36 -7.14 -14.06
N VAL A 162 -30.08 -6.44 -12.96
CA VAL A 162 -29.15 -5.30 -12.91
C VAL A 162 -28.24 -5.43 -11.70
N ASN A 163 -26.93 -5.27 -11.93
CA ASN A 163 -25.94 -5.13 -10.86
C ASN A 163 -25.27 -3.76 -10.94
N LEU A 164 -25.40 -3.00 -9.86
CA LEU A 164 -24.84 -1.68 -9.62
C LEU A 164 -23.88 -1.71 -8.40
N SER A 165 -23.36 -2.86 -7.97
CA SER A 165 -22.55 -2.94 -6.76
C SER A 165 -21.29 -2.07 -6.82
N CYS A 166 -20.90 -1.54 -5.67
CA CYS A 166 -19.81 -0.57 -5.50
C CYS A 166 -19.99 0.74 -6.31
N MET A 167 -21.18 1.04 -6.85
CA MET A 167 -21.41 2.24 -7.65
C MET A 167 -21.60 3.51 -6.81
N PRO A 168 -21.22 4.70 -7.31
CA PRO A 168 -21.48 5.99 -6.68
C PRO A 168 -22.89 6.55 -6.95
N ILE A 169 -23.90 5.68 -7.03
CA ILE A 169 -25.32 6.07 -7.21
C ILE A 169 -25.89 6.74 -5.96
N ARG A 170 -26.91 7.59 -6.14
CA ARG A 170 -27.61 8.30 -5.05
C ARG A 170 -29.06 7.86 -4.85
N ASP A 171 -29.66 7.32 -5.89
CA ASP A 171 -31.04 6.88 -5.97
C ASP A 171 -31.15 5.73 -6.99
N LEU A 172 -32.35 5.16 -7.11
CA LEU A 172 -32.70 4.12 -8.08
C LEU A 172 -33.80 4.58 -9.05
N ASP A 173 -34.00 5.89 -9.21
CA ASP A 173 -35.18 6.42 -9.90
C ASP A 173 -35.15 6.13 -11.40
N CYS A 174 -33.96 6.06 -11.99
CA CYS A 174 -33.73 5.56 -13.35
C CYS A 174 -34.26 4.13 -13.58
N LEU A 175 -34.44 3.34 -12.50
CA LEU A 175 -34.98 1.98 -12.57
C LEU A 175 -36.50 1.90 -12.39
N LEU A 176 -37.20 2.95 -11.95
CA LEU A 176 -38.65 2.94 -11.60
C LEU A 176 -39.60 2.38 -12.67
N ARG A 177 -39.19 2.36 -13.95
CA ARG A 177 -39.96 1.81 -15.06
C ARG A 177 -39.83 0.28 -15.21
N HIS A 178 -38.79 -0.33 -14.66
CA HIS A 178 -38.45 -1.75 -14.80
C HIS A 178 -39.19 -2.62 -13.78
N ARG A 179 -40.52 -2.61 -13.82
CA ARG A 179 -41.36 -3.36 -12.85
C ARG A 179 -41.26 -4.89 -12.95
N GLN A 180 -40.59 -5.38 -14.00
CA GLN A 180 -40.25 -6.77 -14.24
C GLN A 180 -38.89 -7.21 -13.66
N LEU A 181 -38.18 -6.32 -12.93
CA LEU A 181 -36.88 -6.63 -12.35
C LEU A 181 -36.97 -7.83 -11.38
N GLN A 182 -36.08 -8.80 -11.57
CA GLN A 182 -35.96 -10.04 -10.79
C GLN A 182 -34.68 -10.09 -9.96
N LEU A 183 -33.62 -9.41 -10.39
CA LEU A 183 -32.36 -9.30 -9.64
C LEU A 183 -31.90 -7.85 -9.59
N LEU A 184 -31.62 -7.38 -8.38
CA LEU A 184 -30.98 -6.11 -8.11
C LEU A 184 -29.85 -6.33 -7.10
N ASP A 185 -28.62 -6.08 -7.55
CA ASP A 185 -27.49 -5.87 -6.65
C ASP A 185 -27.18 -4.36 -6.59
N ILE A 186 -27.20 -3.83 -5.39
CA ILE A 186 -26.85 -2.47 -5.01
C ILE A 186 -25.88 -2.47 -3.81
N SER A 187 -25.24 -3.59 -3.48
CA SER A 187 -24.25 -3.68 -2.38
C SER A 187 -23.10 -2.68 -2.53
N LEU A 188 -22.56 -2.24 -1.39
CA LEU A 188 -21.49 -1.22 -1.31
C LEU A 188 -21.83 0.09 -2.07
N CYS A 189 -23.12 0.38 -2.31
CA CYS A 189 -23.58 1.64 -2.89
C CYS A 189 -23.73 2.73 -1.83
N GLN A 190 -22.65 3.05 -1.11
CA GLN A 190 -22.70 3.88 0.10
C GLN A 190 -23.17 5.34 -0.09
N LYS A 191 -23.34 5.80 -1.33
CA LYS A 191 -23.91 7.12 -1.67
C LYS A 191 -25.43 7.08 -1.86
N LEU A 192 -26.04 5.89 -1.84
CA LEU A 192 -27.47 5.68 -2.00
C LEU A 192 -28.21 6.23 -0.77
N ALA A 193 -29.01 7.27 -0.96
CA ALA A 193 -29.64 7.97 0.16
C ALA A 193 -30.82 7.21 0.79
N SER A 194 -31.43 6.28 0.03
CA SER A 194 -32.53 5.43 0.50
C SER A 194 -32.73 4.25 -0.46
N VAL A 195 -33.24 3.14 0.06
CA VAL A 195 -33.69 1.99 -0.74
C VAL A 195 -35.20 1.97 -0.99
N ASP A 196 -36.00 2.95 -0.54
CA ASP A 196 -37.48 2.93 -0.61
C ASP A 196 -38.01 2.62 -2.02
N THR A 197 -37.29 3.05 -3.06
CA THR A 197 -37.57 2.80 -4.48
C THR A 197 -37.66 1.30 -4.83
N ILE A 198 -37.05 0.37 -4.06
CA ILE A 198 -37.16 -1.07 -4.31
C ILE A 198 -38.60 -1.60 -4.25
N ALA A 199 -39.48 -0.93 -3.50
CA ALA A 199 -40.90 -1.28 -3.42
C ALA A 199 -41.63 -1.18 -4.79
N ALA A 200 -41.03 -0.52 -5.80
CA ALA A 200 -41.53 -0.48 -7.16
C ALA A 200 -41.28 -1.77 -7.98
N PHE A 201 -40.52 -2.74 -7.44
CA PHE A 201 -40.07 -3.96 -8.14
C PHE A 201 -40.69 -5.25 -7.55
N PRO A 202 -42.02 -5.48 -7.64
CA PRO A 202 -42.68 -6.59 -6.94
C PRO A 202 -42.28 -7.99 -7.44
N THR A 203 -41.64 -8.11 -8.61
CA THR A 203 -41.15 -9.38 -9.17
C THR A 203 -39.74 -9.76 -8.72
N LEU A 204 -39.15 -8.99 -7.80
CA LEU A 204 -37.75 -9.09 -7.43
C LEU A 204 -37.51 -10.34 -6.55
N ARG A 205 -36.64 -11.22 -7.03
CA ARG A 205 -36.28 -12.53 -6.43
C ARG A 205 -34.95 -12.47 -5.69
N ILE A 206 -34.02 -11.63 -6.13
CA ILE A 206 -32.68 -11.49 -5.54
C ILE A 206 -32.41 -10.01 -5.25
N LEU A 207 -32.33 -9.67 -3.96
CA LEU A 207 -31.88 -8.36 -3.47
C LEU A 207 -30.60 -8.50 -2.66
N GLU A 208 -29.54 -7.86 -3.13
CA GLU A 208 -28.27 -7.70 -2.43
C GLU A 208 -28.03 -6.19 -2.22
N ALA A 209 -27.96 -5.76 -0.96
CA ALA A 209 -27.80 -4.36 -0.57
C ALA A 209 -26.93 -4.17 0.69
N SER A 210 -26.17 -5.18 1.10
CA SER A 210 -25.25 -5.06 2.24
C SER A 210 -24.20 -3.96 2.03
N GLY A 211 -23.79 -3.31 3.12
CA GLY A 211 -22.80 -2.21 3.13
C GLY A 211 -23.16 -0.97 2.31
N SER A 212 -24.44 -0.74 2.00
CA SER A 212 -24.88 0.36 1.13
C SER A 212 -25.55 1.48 1.91
N VAL A 213 -26.80 1.25 2.29
CA VAL A 213 -27.52 2.08 3.27
C VAL A 213 -28.38 1.13 4.08
N SER A 214 -28.32 1.27 5.39
CA SER A 214 -29.11 0.46 6.30
C SER A 214 -30.60 0.68 6.06
N ILE A 215 -31.39 -0.39 6.05
CA ILE A 215 -32.85 -0.28 5.86
C ILE A 215 -33.48 0.24 7.15
N ASP A 216 -33.96 1.49 7.13
CA ASP A 216 -34.65 2.14 8.25
C ASP A 216 -36.06 1.62 8.50
N ARG A 217 -36.74 1.11 7.46
CA ARG A 217 -38.14 0.69 7.50
C ARG A 217 -38.37 -0.54 6.64
N LEU A 218 -38.66 -1.68 7.27
CA LEU A 218 -38.89 -2.93 6.56
C LEU A 218 -40.18 -2.97 5.72
N ASP A 219 -41.14 -2.06 5.93
CA ASP A 219 -42.39 -2.00 5.14
C ASP A 219 -42.15 -1.90 3.62
N VAL A 220 -40.99 -1.40 3.18
CA VAL A 220 -40.59 -1.36 1.76
C VAL A 220 -40.47 -2.76 1.15
N LEU A 221 -40.09 -3.76 1.95
CA LEU A 221 -39.95 -5.15 1.52
C LEU A 221 -41.30 -5.88 1.44
N ARG A 222 -42.36 -5.33 2.03
CA ARG A 222 -43.67 -5.99 2.20
C ARG A 222 -44.35 -6.41 0.90
N GLN A 223 -44.00 -5.76 -0.22
CA GLN A 223 -44.53 -6.05 -1.55
C GLN A 223 -43.67 -7.04 -2.36
N LEU A 224 -42.47 -7.38 -1.87
CA LEU A 224 -41.47 -8.18 -2.58
C LEU A 224 -41.66 -9.68 -2.30
N THR A 225 -42.88 -10.19 -2.46
CA THR A 225 -43.24 -11.56 -2.03
C THR A 225 -42.53 -12.67 -2.80
N GLU A 226 -41.96 -12.37 -3.97
CA GLU A 226 -41.18 -13.30 -4.79
C GLU A 226 -39.70 -13.42 -4.37
N LEU A 227 -39.26 -12.71 -3.32
CA LEU A 227 -37.87 -12.78 -2.82
C LEU A 227 -37.46 -14.21 -2.42
N GLU A 228 -36.37 -14.66 -3.01
CA GLU A 228 -35.66 -15.93 -2.76
C GLU A 228 -34.28 -15.70 -2.12
N PHE A 229 -33.67 -14.54 -2.34
CA PHE A 229 -32.40 -14.11 -1.74
C PHE A 229 -32.54 -12.68 -1.22
N LEU A 230 -32.18 -12.46 0.05
CA LEU A 230 -32.13 -11.15 0.67
C LEU A 230 -30.85 -11.03 1.51
N ASN A 231 -30.00 -10.05 1.20
CA ASN A 231 -28.88 -9.65 2.05
C ASN A 231 -28.93 -8.13 2.25
N VAL A 232 -29.18 -7.70 3.48
CA VAL A 232 -29.40 -6.29 3.82
C VAL A 232 -28.88 -6.01 5.23
N ASP A 233 -28.27 -4.85 5.42
CA ASP A 233 -28.04 -4.32 6.77
C ASP A 233 -29.26 -3.49 7.19
N LEU A 234 -29.61 -3.58 8.47
CA LEU A 234 -30.69 -2.85 9.10
C LEU A 234 -30.11 -1.67 9.88
N SER A 235 -30.93 -0.65 10.14
CA SER A 235 -30.52 0.45 11.02
C SER A 235 -31.12 0.30 12.41
N ASP A 236 -30.56 1.04 13.37
CA ASP A 236 -31.09 1.14 14.73
C ASP A 236 -32.50 1.76 14.81
N SER A 237 -33.13 2.19 13.71
CA SER A 237 -34.55 2.55 13.72
C SER A 237 -35.50 1.35 13.62
N VAL A 238 -35.03 0.20 13.10
CA VAL A 238 -35.83 -1.03 13.00
C VAL A 238 -35.85 -1.74 14.35
N ASP A 239 -37.04 -1.96 14.91
CA ASP A 239 -37.26 -2.65 16.20
C ASP A 239 -37.95 -4.02 16.08
N SER A 240 -38.50 -4.36 14.90
CA SER A 240 -39.24 -5.60 14.65
C SER A 240 -38.95 -6.17 13.26
N LEU A 241 -38.88 -7.50 13.16
CA LEU A 241 -38.70 -8.25 11.90
C LEU A 241 -40.02 -8.79 11.31
N GLU A 242 -41.20 -8.35 11.80
CA GLU A 242 -42.51 -8.88 11.37
C GLU A 242 -42.72 -8.90 9.85
N VAL A 243 -42.22 -7.91 9.11
CA VAL A 243 -42.35 -7.87 7.64
C VAL A 243 -41.59 -9.01 6.96
N VAL A 244 -40.42 -9.40 7.50
CA VAL A 244 -39.60 -10.49 6.95
C VAL A 244 -40.33 -11.82 7.04
N ALA A 245 -41.16 -12.05 8.07
CA ALA A 245 -42.02 -13.24 8.17
C ALA A 245 -42.99 -13.41 7.00
N GLY A 246 -43.30 -12.35 6.25
CA GLY A 246 -44.14 -12.41 5.05
C GLY A 246 -43.43 -13.01 3.82
N LEU A 247 -42.10 -13.02 3.79
CA LEU A 247 -41.29 -13.34 2.59
C LEU A 247 -41.09 -14.85 2.40
N LYS A 248 -42.18 -15.59 2.22
CA LYS A 248 -42.22 -17.08 2.26
C LYS A 248 -41.39 -17.80 1.20
N ASN A 249 -40.90 -17.10 0.18
CA ASN A 249 -40.06 -17.68 -0.87
C ASN A 249 -38.56 -17.68 -0.52
N LEU A 250 -38.14 -17.01 0.56
CA LEU A 250 -36.73 -16.87 0.92
C LEU A 250 -36.01 -18.22 1.12
N SER A 251 -34.88 -18.35 0.41
CA SER A 251 -33.91 -19.45 0.47
C SER A 251 -32.55 -19.00 1.03
N PHE A 252 -32.22 -17.72 0.90
CA PHE A 252 -31.06 -17.07 1.51
C PHE A 252 -31.51 -15.81 2.24
N LEU A 253 -31.15 -15.68 3.51
CA LEU A 253 -31.36 -14.47 4.32
C LEU A 253 -30.07 -14.12 5.04
N SER A 254 -29.60 -12.89 4.88
CA SER A 254 -28.53 -12.30 5.66
C SER A 254 -29.00 -10.93 6.16
N ILE A 255 -29.02 -10.77 7.47
CA ILE A 255 -29.47 -9.53 8.14
C ILE A 255 -28.61 -9.22 9.35
N GLY A 256 -28.36 -7.93 9.58
CA GLY A 256 -27.68 -7.49 10.79
C GLY A 256 -27.69 -6.00 11.00
N GLY A 257 -27.13 -5.55 12.13
CA GLY A 257 -26.84 -4.13 12.37
C GLY A 257 -27.94 -3.30 13.07
N SER A 258 -29.01 -3.91 13.60
CA SER A 258 -29.94 -3.19 14.50
C SER A 258 -29.75 -3.60 15.96
N GLN A 259 -29.50 -2.62 16.81
CA GLN A 259 -29.47 -2.77 18.27
C GLN A 259 -30.88 -2.79 18.92
N ARG A 260 -31.96 -2.49 18.18
CA ARG A 260 -33.34 -2.42 18.73
C ARG A 260 -34.19 -3.65 18.46
N VAL A 261 -33.81 -4.51 17.52
CA VAL A 261 -34.49 -5.79 17.33
C VAL A 261 -34.11 -6.73 18.49
N HIS A 262 -35.06 -6.95 19.39
CA HIS A 262 -34.92 -7.89 20.51
C HIS A 262 -35.53 -9.27 20.23
N ASP A 263 -36.48 -9.35 19.28
CA ASP A 263 -37.18 -10.58 18.90
C ASP A 263 -36.83 -11.03 17.48
N LEU A 264 -36.22 -12.22 17.39
CA LEU A 264 -35.88 -12.89 16.14
C LEU A 264 -36.96 -13.91 15.70
N SER A 265 -38.01 -14.12 16.50
CA SER A 265 -39.10 -15.07 16.22
C SER A 265 -39.74 -14.97 14.82
N PRO A 266 -39.86 -13.80 14.15
CA PRO A 266 -40.43 -13.72 12.80
C PRO A 266 -39.74 -14.64 11.76
N ILE A 267 -38.43 -14.89 11.93
CA ILE A 267 -37.60 -15.71 11.04
C ILE A 267 -38.03 -17.19 11.03
N GLN A 268 -38.63 -17.70 12.13
CA GLN A 268 -39.03 -19.11 12.27
C GLN A 268 -40.04 -19.58 11.20
N SER A 269 -40.66 -18.63 10.51
CA SER A 269 -41.74 -18.85 9.56
C SER A 269 -41.29 -18.96 8.09
N LEU A 270 -39.97 -19.02 7.84
CA LEU A 270 -39.33 -19.08 6.52
C LEU A 270 -38.93 -20.50 6.12
N GLU A 271 -39.89 -21.42 5.99
CA GLU A 271 -39.67 -22.87 5.81
C GLU A 271 -38.75 -23.29 4.63
N ARG A 272 -38.55 -22.40 3.64
CA ARG A 272 -37.69 -22.62 2.46
C ARG A 272 -36.23 -22.20 2.65
N LEU A 273 -35.88 -21.62 3.80
CA LEU A 273 -34.57 -21.05 4.04
C LEU A 273 -33.48 -22.14 4.06
N ILE A 274 -32.45 -21.97 3.24
CA ILE A 274 -31.28 -22.86 3.08
C ILE A 274 -30.06 -22.25 3.77
N HIS A 275 -29.89 -20.93 3.66
CA HIS A 275 -28.81 -20.17 4.27
C HIS A 275 -29.38 -19.04 5.14
N LEU A 276 -28.92 -18.93 6.38
CA LEU A 276 -29.25 -17.86 7.30
C LEU A 276 -27.96 -17.26 7.89
N SER A 277 -27.79 -15.94 7.78
CA SER A 277 -26.80 -15.16 8.52
C SER A 277 -27.52 -14.14 9.39
N ILE A 278 -27.12 -14.07 10.66
CA ILE A 278 -27.59 -13.09 11.63
C ILE A 278 -26.37 -12.48 12.32
N HIS A 279 -26.09 -11.20 12.06
CA HIS A 279 -24.94 -10.49 12.61
C HIS A 279 -25.36 -9.24 13.42
N ARG A 280 -24.60 -8.89 14.46
CA ARG A 280 -24.72 -7.61 15.18
C ARG A 280 -26.10 -7.29 15.81
N PHE A 281 -26.87 -8.31 16.21
CA PHE A 281 -28.05 -8.11 17.05
C PHE A 281 -27.69 -8.27 18.54
N GLU A 282 -26.86 -7.36 19.04
CA GLU A 282 -26.25 -7.48 20.38
C GLU A 282 -27.27 -7.56 21.52
N ASN A 283 -28.45 -6.94 21.35
CA ASN A 283 -29.53 -6.92 22.35
C ASN A 283 -30.65 -7.98 22.10
N ALA A 284 -30.47 -8.91 21.16
CA ALA A 284 -31.39 -10.03 21.01
C ALA A 284 -31.24 -11.00 22.20
N LEU A 285 -32.33 -11.30 22.88
CA LEU A 285 -32.30 -12.11 24.12
C LEU A 285 -32.50 -13.61 23.86
N GLN A 286 -33.10 -13.98 22.72
CA GLN A 286 -33.52 -15.35 22.40
C GLN A 286 -33.37 -15.63 20.90
N LEU A 287 -32.98 -16.85 20.56
CA LEU A 287 -33.04 -17.37 19.19
C LEU A 287 -34.49 -17.77 18.82
N PRO A 288 -34.87 -17.71 17.54
CA PRO A 288 -36.16 -18.22 17.08
C PRO A 288 -36.22 -19.74 17.19
N THR A 289 -37.43 -20.31 17.28
CA THR A 289 -37.58 -21.78 17.29
C THR A 289 -37.36 -22.34 15.89
N PHE A 290 -36.22 -22.99 15.67
CA PHE A 290 -35.80 -23.44 14.34
C PHE A 290 -36.45 -24.74 13.83
N SER A 291 -37.35 -25.37 14.60
CA SER A 291 -37.95 -26.69 14.29
C SER A 291 -38.69 -26.78 12.94
N HIS A 292 -39.08 -25.65 12.36
CA HIS A 292 -39.78 -25.58 11.08
C HIS A 292 -38.85 -25.33 9.88
N LEU A 293 -37.57 -24.98 10.11
CA LEU A 293 -36.60 -24.69 9.04
C LEU A 293 -35.89 -25.95 8.50
N ALA A 294 -36.67 -26.96 8.08
CA ALA A 294 -36.14 -28.24 7.59
C ALA A 294 -35.24 -28.11 6.33
N SER A 295 -35.34 -26.99 5.62
CA SER A 295 -34.53 -26.68 4.44
C SER A 295 -33.14 -26.12 4.78
N LEU A 296 -32.88 -25.73 6.05
CA LEU A 296 -31.65 -25.03 6.41
C LEU A 296 -30.43 -25.96 6.30
N ARG A 297 -29.35 -25.44 5.70
CA ARG A 297 -28.06 -26.13 5.50
C ARG A 297 -26.89 -25.31 6.04
N SER A 298 -27.00 -23.99 6.09
CA SER A 298 -25.95 -23.11 6.59
C SER A 298 -26.52 -22.10 7.56
N LEU A 299 -25.87 -21.95 8.72
CA LEU A 299 -26.20 -20.95 9.72
C LEU A 299 -24.94 -20.22 10.17
N GLN A 300 -24.98 -18.89 10.15
CA GLN A 300 -23.93 -18.02 10.66
C GLN A 300 -24.53 -17.08 11.70
N LEU A 301 -23.96 -17.05 12.91
CA LEU A 301 -24.39 -16.22 14.02
C LEU A 301 -23.18 -15.45 14.54
N VAL A 302 -23.23 -14.11 14.47
CA VAL A 302 -22.08 -13.23 14.75
C VAL A 302 -22.50 -12.10 15.69
N LEU A 303 -21.71 -11.85 16.74
CA LEU A 303 -21.94 -10.75 17.70
C LEU A 303 -23.32 -10.79 18.40
N LEU A 304 -23.79 -12.00 18.75
CA LEU A 304 -25.05 -12.22 19.47
C LEU A 304 -24.82 -12.32 20.98
N ASN A 305 -24.34 -11.23 21.56
CA ASN A 305 -23.78 -11.21 22.91
C ASN A 305 -24.79 -11.34 24.06
N ALA A 306 -26.10 -11.10 23.85
CA ALA A 306 -27.12 -11.24 24.89
C ALA A 306 -27.90 -12.58 24.86
N ILE A 307 -27.63 -13.47 23.89
CA ILE A 307 -28.34 -14.74 23.76
C ILE A 307 -27.80 -15.77 24.77
N ALA A 308 -28.57 -16.04 25.83
CA ALA A 308 -28.21 -17.03 26.85
C ALA A 308 -28.71 -18.45 26.57
N ASP A 309 -29.79 -18.61 25.79
CA ASP A 309 -30.38 -19.92 25.46
C ASP A 309 -30.09 -20.31 24.01
N TRP A 310 -29.31 -21.39 23.85
CA TRP A 310 -28.87 -21.94 22.57
C TRP A 310 -29.57 -23.25 22.20
N ALA A 311 -30.43 -23.78 23.09
CA ALA A 311 -31.25 -24.97 22.86
C ALA A 311 -32.11 -24.93 21.58
N PRO A 312 -32.60 -23.77 21.06
CA PRO A 312 -33.31 -23.72 19.79
C PRO A 312 -32.52 -24.27 18.59
N LEU A 313 -31.17 -24.26 18.64
CA LEU A 313 -30.33 -24.82 17.57
C LEU A 313 -30.48 -26.33 17.41
N ALA A 314 -30.77 -27.07 18.49
CA ALA A 314 -30.91 -28.53 18.48
C ALA A 314 -31.94 -29.05 17.47
N GLY A 315 -32.90 -28.22 17.03
CA GLY A 315 -33.90 -28.57 16.02
C GLY A 315 -33.35 -28.66 14.59
N LEU A 316 -32.16 -28.11 14.30
CA LEU A 316 -31.60 -27.96 12.95
C LEU A 316 -30.93 -29.24 12.41
N SER A 317 -31.64 -30.37 12.49
CA SER A 317 -31.13 -31.71 12.13
C SER A 317 -30.57 -31.89 10.71
N GLN A 318 -30.76 -30.92 9.80
CA GLN A 318 -30.27 -30.96 8.41
C GLN A 318 -29.08 -30.02 8.14
N LEU A 319 -28.58 -29.31 9.17
CA LEU A 319 -27.52 -28.33 9.02
C LEU A 319 -26.19 -28.99 8.59
N ASP A 320 -25.55 -28.45 7.55
CA ASP A 320 -24.23 -28.83 7.02
C ASP A 320 -23.11 -27.97 7.65
N GLN A 321 -23.40 -26.68 7.86
CA GLN A 321 -22.43 -25.66 8.27
C GLN A 321 -22.98 -24.79 9.39
N LEU A 322 -22.15 -24.58 10.42
CA LEU A 322 -22.41 -23.69 11.53
C LEU A 322 -21.17 -22.86 11.82
N ALA A 323 -21.31 -21.53 11.74
CA ALA A 323 -20.30 -20.59 12.20
C ALA A 323 -20.86 -19.76 13.35
N LEU A 324 -20.15 -19.74 14.47
CA LEU A 324 -20.45 -18.96 15.66
C LEU A 324 -19.25 -18.06 15.93
N SER A 325 -19.47 -16.75 15.91
CA SER A 325 -18.41 -15.76 16.14
C SER A 325 -18.82 -14.75 17.20
N SER A 326 -17.93 -14.53 18.18
CA SER A 326 -18.10 -13.49 19.19
C SER A 326 -19.46 -13.60 19.91
N CYS A 327 -19.85 -14.82 20.29
CA CYS A 327 -21.13 -15.12 20.96
C CYS A 327 -20.93 -15.20 22.49
N GLY A 328 -20.80 -14.05 23.15
CA GLY A 328 -20.28 -13.95 24.54
C GLY A 328 -21.01 -14.72 25.65
N GLN A 329 -22.22 -15.26 25.42
CA GLN A 329 -22.96 -16.08 26.40
C GLN A 329 -23.03 -17.57 26.04
N LEU A 330 -22.48 -17.99 24.90
CA LEU A 330 -22.32 -19.39 24.54
C LEU A 330 -21.19 -20.01 25.37
N THR A 331 -21.56 -20.67 26.46
CA THR A 331 -20.61 -21.27 27.42
C THR A 331 -20.41 -22.78 27.24
N THR A 332 -21.25 -23.44 26.45
CA THR A 332 -21.17 -24.89 26.22
C THR A 332 -21.73 -25.27 24.86
N LEU A 333 -21.19 -26.35 24.28
CA LEU A 333 -21.61 -26.87 22.96
C LEU A 333 -22.68 -27.97 23.05
N ARG A 334 -23.22 -28.26 24.25
CA ARG A 334 -24.20 -29.35 24.47
C ARG A 334 -25.45 -29.23 23.61
N ASP A 335 -25.95 -28.02 23.40
CA ASP A 335 -27.13 -27.76 22.57
C ASP A 335 -26.88 -27.99 21.07
N LEU A 336 -25.61 -28.13 20.66
CA LEU A 336 -25.20 -28.45 19.28
C LEU A 336 -25.03 -29.95 19.03
N ALA A 337 -24.89 -30.78 20.08
CA ALA A 337 -24.71 -32.23 19.94
C ALA A 337 -25.80 -32.93 19.09
N PRO A 338 -27.09 -32.50 19.10
CA PRO A 338 -28.11 -33.06 18.22
C PRO A 338 -27.92 -32.83 16.71
N LEU A 339 -26.98 -31.98 16.29
CA LEU A 339 -26.71 -31.62 14.88
C LEU A 339 -25.93 -32.72 14.14
N ALA A 340 -26.48 -33.93 14.08
CA ALA A 340 -25.80 -35.13 13.59
C ALA A 340 -25.34 -35.10 12.12
N ASN A 341 -25.86 -34.17 11.31
CA ASN A 341 -25.46 -33.97 9.91
C ASN A 341 -24.42 -32.84 9.71
N LEU A 342 -23.99 -32.16 10.78
CA LEU A 342 -23.05 -31.05 10.68
C LEU A 342 -21.69 -31.54 10.20
N ARG A 343 -21.23 -30.97 9.09
CA ARG A 343 -19.91 -31.23 8.50
C ARG A 343 -18.88 -30.17 8.86
N ARG A 344 -19.31 -28.92 9.03
CA ARG A 344 -18.41 -27.79 9.23
C ARG A 344 -18.82 -27.00 10.45
N LEU A 345 -17.91 -26.91 11.42
CA LEU A 345 -18.06 -26.12 12.63
C LEU A 345 -16.92 -25.10 12.71
N SER A 346 -17.28 -23.81 12.79
CA SER A 346 -16.32 -22.73 13.03
C SER A 346 -16.71 -22.00 14.31
N LEU A 347 -15.77 -21.91 15.25
CA LEU A 347 -15.85 -21.11 16.47
C LEU A 347 -14.77 -20.03 16.38
N SER A 348 -15.17 -18.76 16.39
CA SER A 348 -14.25 -17.63 16.42
C SER A 348 -14.54 -16.70 17.60
N GLN A 349 -13.49 -16.15 18.22
CA GLN A 349 -13.57 -15.24 19.38
C GLN A 349 -14.55 -15.74 20.48
N SER A 350 -14.64 -17.05 20.64
CA SER A 350 -15.62 -17.72 21.49
C SER A 350 -15.01 -18.03 22.86
N ASP A 351 -14.48 -16.99 23.51
CA ASP A 351 -13.74 -17.10 24.78
C ASP A 351 -14.59 -17.66 25.94
N SER A 352 -15.91 -17.62 25.84
CA SER A 352 -16.82 -18.19 26.85
C SER A 352 -16.85 -19.73 26.86
N ILE A 353 -16.25 -20.40 25.86
CA ILE A 353 -16.20 -21.86 25.73
C ILE A 353 -14.84 -22.38 26.23
N ASP A 354 -14.87 -23.31 27.18
CA ASP A 354 -13.72 -24.06 27.68
C ASP A 354 -13.81 -25.57 27.37
N ASP A 355 -15.02 -26.15 27.42
CA ASP A 355 -15.30 -27.59 27.21
C ASP A 355 -15.73 -27.94 25.78
N LEU A 356 -14.86 -28.65 25.05
CA LEU A 356 -15.15 -29.22 23.72
C LEU A 356 -15.78 -30.63 23.75
N SER A 357 -16.01 -31.24 24.93
CA SER A 357 -16.52 -32.62 25.03
C SER A 357 -17.80 -32.91 24.23
N PRO A 358 -18.78 -31.98 24.05
CA PRO A 358 -19.98 -32.25 23.26
C PRO A 358 -19.71 -32.48 21.76
N ILE A 359 -18.58 -31.98 21.23
CA ILE A 359 -18.21 -32.20 19.82
C ILE A 359 -18.03 -33.69 19.52
N ALA A 360 -17.64 -34.52 20.50
CA ALA A 360 -17.45 -35.96 20.31
C ALA A 360 -18.74 -36.71 19.90
N GLU A 361 -19.91 -36.14 20.15
CA GLU A 361 -21.20 -36.69 19.71
C GLU A 361 -21.51 -36.34 18.23
N MET A 362 -20.85 -35.30 17.69
CA MET A 362 -21.05 -34.73 16.35
C MET A 362 -20.19 -35.45 15.30
N ALA A 363 -20.32 -36.78 15.20
CA ALA A 363 -19.45 -37.64 14.39
C ALA A 363 -19.43 -37.36 12.87
N GLY A 364 -20.31 -36.49 12.37
CA GLY A 364 -20.38 -36.05 10.97
C GLY A 364 -19.37 -34.98 10.56
N ILE A 365 -18.66 -34.35 11.51
CA ILE A 365 -17.78 -33.21 11.22
C ILE A 365 -16.58 -33.63 10.33
N GLU A 366 -16.44 -32.91 9.22
CA GLU A 366 -15.37 -33.00 8.22
C GLU A 366 -14.38 -31.82 8.34
N GLU A 367 -14.79 -30.65 8.80
CA GLU A 367 -13.90 -29.50 9.05
C GLU A 367 -14.22 -28.80 10.39
N LEU A 368 -13.17 -28.51 11.17
CA LEU A 368 -13.25 -27.77 12.42
C LEU A 368 -12.29 -26.57 12.38
N SER A 369 -12.79 -25.38 12.71
CA SER A 369 -11.98 -24.17 12.90
C SER A 369 -12.19 -23.60 14.30
N LEU A 370 -11.09 -23.35 15.00
CA LEU A 370 -11.02 -22.67 16.29
C LEU A 370 -10.10 -21.45 16.12
N GLU A 371 -10.66 -20.24 16.21
CA GLU A 371 -9.90 -19.00 16.02
C GLU A 371 -10.07 -18.08 17.23
N SER A 372 -8.96 -17.69 17.85
CA SER A 372 -8.94 -16.82 19.03
C SER A 372 -9.85 -17.30 20.16
N CYS A 373 -9.99 -18.63 20.34
CA CYS A 373 -10.71 -19.22 21.47
C CYS A 373 -9.73 -19.36 22.65
N SER A 374 -9.67 -18.34 23.50
CA SER A 374 -8.57 -18.17 24.47
C SER A 374 -8.64 -19.10 25.67
N ASN A 375 -9.82 -19.66 25.98
CA ASN A 375 -10.06 -20.49 27.18
C ASN A 375 -10.17 -22.01 26.89
N ILE A 376 -10.11 -22.42 25.62
CA ILE A 376 -10.04 -23.86 25.28
C ILE A 376 -8.64 -24.38 25.62
N GLU A 377 -8.56 -25.40 26.47
CA GLU A 377 -7.31 -26.09 26.83
C GLU A 377 -7.20 -27.51 26.27
N ASP A 378 -8.31 -28.25 26.19
CA ASP A 378 -8.33 -29.68 25.86
C ASP A 378 -8.83 -29.98 24.44
N LEU A 379 -8.00 -30.66 23.64
CA LEU A 379 -8.32 -31.18 22.32
C LEU A 379 -8.62 -32.70 22.28
N ALA A 380 -8.68 -33.38 23.44
CA ALA A 380 -9.06 -34.79 23.50
C ALA A 380 -10.38 -35.16 22.79
N PRO A 381 -11.45 -34.33 22.83
CA PRO A 381 -12.71 -34.64 22.15
C PRO A 381 -12.59 -34.80 20.64
N ILE A 382 -11.77 -33.98 19.97
CA ILE A 382 -11.66 -33.99 18.50
C ILE A 382 -10.96 -35.24 17.97
N GLY A 383 -10.12 -35.89 18.78
CA GLY A 383 -9.46 -37.16 18.45
C GLY A 383 -10.41 -38.36 18.29
N SER A 384 -11.73 -38.16 18.46
CA SER A 384 -12.78 -39.15 18.18
C SER A 384 -13.45 -38.98 16.80
N LEU A 385 -13.24 -37.84 16.13
CA LEU A 385 -13.92 -37.44 14.90
C LEU A 385 -13.31 -38.10 13.65
N LYS A 386 -13.78 -39.30 13.31
CA LYS A 386 -13.22 -40.11 12.22
C LYS A 386 -13.38 -39.53 10.81
N ASN A 387 -14.28 -38.57 10.61
CA ASN A 387 -14.52 -37.94 9.31
C ASN A 387 -13.72 -36.64 9.11
N LEU A 388 -12.98 -36.18 10.13
CA LEU A 388 -12.35 -34.86 10.14
C LEU A 388 -11.15 -34.79 9.19
N ARG A 389 -11.29 -34.00 8.12
CA ARG A 389 -10.32 -33.77 7.05
C ARG A 389 -9.52 -32.49 7.24
N SER A 390 -10.10 -31.48 7.89
CA SER A 390 -9.47 -30.18 8.08
C SER A 390 -9.57 -29.72 9.53
N VAL A 391 -8.43 -29.37 10.12
CA VAL A 391 -8.34 -28.73 11.44
C VAL A 391 -7.58 -27.42 11.30
N ASN A 392 -8.22 -26.32 11.71
CA ASN A 392 -7.60 -25.02 11.87
C ASN A 392 -7.66 -24.59 13.34
N VAL A 393 -6.51 -24.27 13.91
CA VAL A 393 -6.36 -23.67 15.23
C VAL A 393 -5.50 -22.42 15.06
N MET A 394 -6.07 -21.24 15.33
CA MET A 394 -5.37 -19.96 15.18
C MET A 394 -5.48 -19.16 16.47
N ALA A 395 -4.35 -18.68 17.00
CA ALA A 395 -4.27 -17.82 18.17
C ALA A 395 -4.95 -18.35 19.46
N CYS A 396 -5.26 -19.65 19.55
CA CYS A 396 -5.74 -20.29 20.77
C CYS A 396 -4.57 -20.47 21.74
N ARG A 397 -4.43 -19.55 22.70
CA ARG A 397 -3.23 -19.43 23.57
C ARG A 397 -3.17 -20.38 24.76
N ALA A 398 -4.31 -20.98 25.16
CA ALA A 398 -4.35 -21.89 26.30
C ALA A 398 -4.00 -23.34 25.94
N ILE A 399 -4.39 -23.81 24.74
CA ILE A 399 -4.05 -25.15 24.23
C ILE A 399 -2.53 -25.38 24.24
N SER A 400 -2.10 -26.48 24.85
CA SER A 400 -0.70 -26.94 24.88
C SER A 400 -0.51 -28.38 24.41
N ASP A 401 -1.52 -29.25 24.57
CA ASP A 401 -1.47 -30.65 24.12
C ASP A 401 -2.22 -30.84 22.79
N PHE A 402 -1.45 -31.07 21.73
CA PHE A 402 -1.96 -31.37 20.39
C PHE A 402 -1.86 -32.88 20.04
N SER A 403 -1.45 -33.74 20.98
CA SER A 403 -1.24 -35.18 20.74
C SER A 403 -2.50 -35.91 20.25
N HIS A 404 -3.67 -35.38 20.59
CA HIS A 404 -4.96 -35.89 20.17
C HIS A 404 -5.26 -35.66 18.67
N VAL A 405 -4.64 -34.66 18.04
CA VAL A 405 -4.72 -34.45 16.58
C VAL A 405 -4.09 -35.63 15.83
N GLY A 406 -3.02 -36.23 16.38
CA GLY A 406 -2.35 -37.41 15.82
C GLY A 406 -3.18 -38.70 15.79
N ARG A 407 -4.43 -38.67 16.26
CA ARG A 407 -5.38 -39.82 16.20
C ARG A 407 -6.35 -39.73 15.01
N ILE A 408 -6.24 -38.68 14.20
CA ILE A 408 -7.18 -38.33 13.14
C ILE A 408 -6.61 -38.77 11.79
N ASP A 409 -6.63 -40.08 11.55
CA ASP A 409 -6.00 -40.70 10.36
C ASP A 409 -6.55 -40.15 9.02
N SER A 410 -7.75 -39.57 9.01
CA SER A 410 -8.43 -38.96 7.86
C SER A 410 -8.04 -37.51 7.57
N LEU A 411 -7.15 -36.91 8.36
CA LEU A 411 -6.78 -35.51 8.23
C LEU A 411 -5.95 -35.25 6.95
N GLU A 412 -6.44 -34.32 6.13
CA GLU A 412 -5.84 -33.86 4.87
C GLU A 412 -5.19 -32.47 5.03
N LYS A 413 -5.69 -31.64 5.95
CA LYS A 413 -5.19 -30.28 6.21
C LYS A 413 -5.08 -30.01 7.71
N LEU A 414 -3.92 -29.51 8.13
CA LEU A 414 -3.65 -29.05 9.49
C LEU A 414 -3.08 -27.64 9.47
N SER A 415 -3.71 -26.74 10.20
CA SER A 415 -3.23 -25.38 10.49
C SER A 415 -3.20 -25.20 12.00
N ILE A 416 -2.03 -24.93 12.56
CA ILE A 416 -1.85 -24.54 13.98
C ILE A 416 -0.93 -23.32 14.02
N THR A 417 -1.54 -22.13 13.99
CA THR A 417 -0.84 -20.86 13.77
C THR A 417 -0.99 -19.92 14.96
N GLN A 418 0.06 -19.15 15.26
CA GLN A 418 0.09 -18.24 16.42
C GLN A 418 -0.21 -18.93 17.77
N CYS A 419 0.10 -20.22 17.90
CA CYS A 419 -0.05 -21.00 19.13
C CYS A 419 1.32 -21.12 19.83
N ASP A 420 1.65 -20.14 20.67
CA ASP A 420 2.97 -20.04 21.32
C ASP A 420 3.36 -21.24 22.19
N ARG A 421 2.38 -22.02 22.67
CA ARG A 421 2.56 -23.24 23.48
C ARG A 421 2.81 -24.51 22.66
N LEU A 422 2.74 -24.47 21.32
CA LEU A 422 3.05 -25.62 20.47
C LEU A 422 4.57 -25.85 20.43
N GLU A 423 5.07 -26.77 21.25
CA GLU A 423 6.48 -27.18 21.25
C GLU A 423 6.74 -28.52 20.54
N ASP A 424 5.80 -29.48 20.66
CA ASP A 424 5.93 -30.83 20.11
C ASP A 424 4.95 -31.08 18.96
N VAL A 425 5.48 -31.48 17.80
CA VAL A 425 4.73 -31.90 16.60
C VAL A 425 4.93 -33.39 16.28
N SER A 426 5.43 -34.19 17.23
CA SER A 426 5.63 -35.64 17.09
C SER A 426 4.35 -36.40 16.74
N PHE A 427 3.19 -35.88 17.15
CA PHE A 427 1.87 -36.41 16.83
C PHE A 427 1.59 -36.51 15.32
N ALA A 428 2.29 -35.74 14.47
CA ALA A 428 2.09 -35.74 13.04
C ALA A 428 2.52 -37.04 12.33
N VAL A 429 3.34 -37.90 12.96
CA VAL A 429 3.87 -39.15 12.37
C VAL A 429 2.76 -40.07 11.82
N GLY A 430 1.58 -40.09 12.43
CA GLY A 430 0.46 -40.93 12.02
C GLY A 430 -0.37 -40.40 10.84
N LEU A 431 -0.24 -39.12 10.48
CA LEU A 431 -1.17 -38.40 9.60
C LEU A 431 -0.89 -38.66 8.11
N SER A 432 -0.97 -39.93 7.70
CA SER A 432 -0.55 -40.40 6.37
C SER A 432 -1.32 -39.79 5.17
N ASN A 433 -2.51 -39.23 5.39
CA ASN A 433 -3.31 -38.54 4.36
C ASN A 433 -3.04 -37.03 4.26
N LEU A 434 -2.15 -36.49 5.12
CA LEU A 434 -1.93 -35.06 5.26
C LEU A 434 -1.26 -34.46 4.01
N GLN A 435 -1.90 -33.46 3.43
CA GLN A 435 -1.49 -32.74 2.21
C GLN A 435 -1.00 -31.33 2.51
N SER A 436 -1.47 -30.71 3.61
CA SER A 436 -1.13 -29.33 3.99
C SER A 436 -0.83 -29.22 5.48
N VAL A 437 0.30 -28.58 5.79
CA VAL A 437 0.69 -28.18 7.16
C VAL A 437 1.03 -26.69 7.17
N ASP A 438 0.38 -25.93 8.04
CA ASP A 438 0.78 -24.55 8.37
C ASP A 438 1.02 -24.41 9.88
N PHE A 439 2.25 -24.08 10.25
CA PHE A 439 2.67 -23.77 11.62
C PHE A 439 3.10 -22.30 11.77
N PHE A 440 2.61 -21.41 10.90
CA PHE A 440 2.96 -19.99 10.89
C PHE A 440 2.96 -19.35 12.28
N SER A 441 4.08 -18.75 12.65
CA SER A 441 4.28 -18.05 13.91
C SER A 441 4.03 -18.90 15.16
N SER A 442 4.37 -20.19 15.12
CA SER A 442 4.47 -21.06 16.30
C SER A 442 5.95 -21.22 16.70
N PRO A 443 6.51 -20.32 17.53
CA PRO A 443 7.94 -20.31 17.86
C PRO A 443 8.37 -21.41 18.85
N GLY A 444 7.43 -22.10 19.51
CA GLY A 444 7.74 -23.19 20.43
C GLY A 444 8.39 -24.40 19.76
N ILE A 445 8.07 -24.65 18.48
CA ILE A 445 8.51 -25.81 17.71
C ILE A 445 10.04 -25.83 17.56
N ARG A 446 10.66 -26.96 17.91
CA ARG A 446 12.12 -27.20 17.78
C ARG A 446 12.48 -28.36 16.86
N ASP A 447 11.68 -29.41 16.87
CA ASP A 447 11.85 -30.59 16.01
C ASP A 447 10.65 -30.73 15.07
N ILE A 448 10.94 -31.11 13.83
CA ILE A 448 9.98 -31.36 12.74
C ILE A 448 10.25 -32.72 12.07
N SER A 449 11.03 -33.59 12.73
CA SER A 449 11.35 -34.96 12.28
C SER A 449 10.12 -35.78 11.89
N SER A 450 8.99 -35.55 12.57
CA SER A 450 7.69 -36.18 12.31
C SER A 450 7.11 -35.93 10.92
N LEU A 451 7.44 -34.80 10.28
CA LEU A 451 6.94 -34.47 8.95
C LEU A 451 7.61 -35.31 7.85
N SER A 452 8.84 -35.79 8.08
CA SER A 452 9.71 -36.39 7.04
C SER A 452 9.12 -37.62 6.31
N GLY A 453 8.18 -38.33 6.94
CA GLY A 453 7.52 -39.51 6.36
C GLY A 453 6.22 -39.23 5.59
N LEU A 454 5.73 -37.98 5.59
CA LEU A 454 4.40 -37.63 5.09
C LEU A 454 4.42 -37.33 3.57
N SER A 455 4.55 -38.39 2.76
CA SER A 455 4.69 -38.32 1.30
C SER A 455 3.50 -37.69 0.54
N CYS A 456 2.35 -37.54 1.20
CA CYS A 456 1.18 -36.84 0.67
C CYS A 456 1.29 -35.31 0.76
N LEU A 457 2.25 -34.76 1.52
CA LEU A 457 2.39 -33.31 1.69
C LEU A 457 2.70 -32.60 0.36
N ARG A 458 1.96 -31.51 0.11
CA ARG A 458 2.12 -30.58 -1.00
C ARG A 458 2.35 -29.14 -0.52
N HIS A 459 1.89 -28.81 0.68
CA HIS A 459 2.06 -27.48 1.26
C HIS A 459 2.67 -27.55 2.67
N ILE A 460 3.78 -26.85 2.88
CA ILE A 460 4.41 -26.68 4.19
C ILE A 460 4.69 -25.19 4.42
N SER A 461 4.14 -24.64 5.49
CA SER A 461 4.51 -23.34 6.04
C SER A 461 5.10 -23.52 7.44
N LEU A 462 6.35 -23.07 7.59
CA LEU A 462 7.07 -22.95 8.87
C LEU A 462 7.46 -21.49 9.15
N ALA A 463 6.88 -20.53 8.43
CA ALA A 463 7.29 -19.13 8.53
C ALA A 463 7.11 -18.62 9.98
N ALA A 464 8.12 -17.92 10.48
CA ALA A 464 8.31 -17.48 11.86
C ALA A 464 8.49 -18.58 12.93
N CYS A 465 8.65 -19.86 12.57
CA CYS A 465 9.14 -20.91 13.48
C CYS A 465 10.66 -20.75 13.74
N ARG A 466 11.01 -19.83 14.62
CA ARG A 466 12.41 -19.38 14.86
C ARG A 466 13.32 -20.37 15.55
N ASN A 467 12.78 -21.38 16.24
CA ASN A 467 13.55 -22.30 17.08
C ASN A 467 13.83 -23.66 16.44
N ILE A 468 13.46 -23.86 15.17
CA ILE A 468 13.78 -25.09 14.42
C ILE A 468 15.22 -25.00 13.90
N ASP A 469 16.08 -25.90 14.40
CA ASP A 469 17.53 -25.88 14.13
C ASP A 469 17.92 -26.57 12.80
N SER A 470 17.14 -27.52 12.28
CA SER A 470 17.48 -28.31 11.08
C SER A 470 16.34 -28.40 10.06
N PHE A 471 16.67 -28.15 8.79
CA PHE A 471 15.83 -28.33 7.62
C PHE A 471 15.85 -29.77 7.09
N GLY A 472 16.86 -30.56 7.46
CA GLY A 472 17.07 -31.96 7.08
C GLY A 472 15.80 -32.84 6.98
N PRO A 473 14.87 -32.82 7.96
CA PRO A 473 13.61 -33.58 7.88
C PRO A 473 12.72 -33.30 6.67
N ILE A 474 12.75 -32.09 6.11
CA ILE A 474 11.91 -31.70 4.95
C ILE A 474 12.60 -32.03 3.62
N VAL A 475 13.92 -32.18 3.58
CA VAL A 475 14.71 -32.45 2.36
C VAL A 475 14.15 -33.58 1.48
N PRO A 476 13.62 -34.71 2.00
CA PRO A 476 13.00 -35.76 1.18
C PRO A 476 11.73 -35.31 0.46
N LEU A 477 10.97 -34.38 1.05
CA LEU A 477 9.65 -33.93 0.59
C LEU A 477 9.74 -32.81 -0.46
N VAL A 478 10.82 -32.01 -0.47
CA VAL A 478 10.96 -30.81 -1.32
C VAL A 478 10.68 -31.05 -2.80
N GLY A 479 10.94 -32.27 -3.31
CA GLY A 479 10.66 -32.62 -4.70
C GLY A 479 9.18 -32.76 -5.07
N ASP A 480 8.31 -33.00 -4.09
CA ASP A 480 6.87 -33.20 -4.27
C ASP A 480 6.03 -32.01 -3.75
N LEU A 481 6.66 -31.01 -3.12
CA LEU A 481 5.97 -29.82 -2.61
C LEU A 481 5.58 -28.86 -3.74
N GLU A 482 4.38 -28.29 -3.63
CA GLU A 482 3.90 -27.16 -4.42
C GLU A 482 4.16 -25.83 -3.70
N VAL A 483 4.11 -25.82 -2.36
CA VAL A 483 4.34 -24.62 -1.53
C VAL A 483 5.28 -24.95 -0.36
N LEU A 484 6.35 -24.16 -0.23
CA LEU A 484 7.26 -24.16 0.90
C LEU A 484 7.51 -22.72 1.37
N GLN A 485 7.13 -22.39 2.60
CA GLN A 485 7.31 -21.05 3.19
C GLN A 485 8.18 -21.12 4.46
N LEU A 486 9.34 -20.44 4.45
CA LEU A 486 10.39 -20.54 5.48
C LEU A 486 10.81 -19.18 6.06
N ASP A 487 10.05 -18.12 5.79
CA ASP A 487 10.42 -16.75 6.17
C ASP A 487 10.54 -16.60 7.70
N GLY A 488 11.67 -16.13 8.21
CA GLY A 488 11.97 -16.01 9.64
C GLY A 488 12.49 -17.29 10.33
N CYS A 489 12.70 -18.40 9.62
CA CYS A 489 13.36 -19.60 10.17
C CYS A 489 14.87 -19.41 10.41
N ARG A 490 15.47 -20.22 11.29
CA ARG A 490 16.90 -20.11 11.69
C ARG A 490 17.74 -21.38 11.47
N PHE A 491 17.40 -22.17 10.45
CA PHE A 491 18.09 -23.43 10.14
C PHE A 491 19.63 -23.31 10.06
N ARG A 492 20.33 -24.27 10.66
CA ARG A 492 21.81 -24.38 10.69
C ARG A 492 22.40 -25.10 9.48
N ASP A 493 21.56 -25.75 8.68
CA ASP A 493 21.90 -26.61 7.54
C ASP A 493 21.31 -26.09 6.20
N LEU A 494 20.62 -24.95 6.21
CA LEU A 494 20.07 -24.28 5.02
C LEU A 494 20.51 -22.80 5.01
N PRO A 495 21.00 -22.25 3.87
CA PRO A 495 21.39 -20.85 3.74
C PRO A 495 20.28 -19.85 4.12
N ARG A 496 20.66 -18.78 4.84
CA ARG A 496 19.70 -17.78 5.38
C ARG A 496 18.89 -17.06 4.30
N ALA A 497 19.40 -16.95 3.08
CA ALA A 497 18.70 -16.33 1.94
C ALA A 497 17.31 -16.97 1.69
N PHE A 498 17.19 -18.29 1.82
CA PHE A 498 15.90 -18.99 1.65
C PHE A 498 14.91 -18.74 2.80
N CYS A 499 15.41 -18.27 3.95
CA CYS A 499 14.63 -18.00 5.16
C CYS A 499 14.29 -16.50 5.34
N ASN A 500 14.70 -15.62 4.42
CA ASN A 500 14.44 -14.18 4.49
C ASN A 500 13.87 -13.66 3.15
N ALA A 501 13.25 -14.55 2.37
CA ALA A 501 12.86 -14.27 1.00
C ALA A 501 11.62 -13.36 0.90
N GLY A 502 10.90 -13.15 2.01
CA GLY A 502 9.66 -12.38 2.12
C GLY A 502 8.54 -13.19 2.76
N ARG A 503 7.73 -12.56 3.61
CA ARG A 503 6.65 -13.22 4.37
C ARG A 503 5.66 -13.90 3.42
N ARG A 504 5.39 -15.19 3.67
CA ARG A 504 4.57 -16.09 2.83
C ARG A 504 5.06 -16.32 1.39
N LYS A 505 6.28 -15.93 1.02
CA LYS A 505 6.84 -16.26 -0.31
C LYS A 505 7.12 -17.76 -0.41
N ASN A 506 6.71 -18.35 -1.53
CA ASN A 506 7.06 -19.74 -1.86
C ASN A 506 8.53 -19.82 -2.29
N VAL A 507 9.32 -20.63 -1.61
CA VAL A 507 10.77 -20.83 -1.87
C VAL A 507 11.12 -22.21 -2.42
N VAL A 508 10.11 -23.01 -2.79
CA VAL A 508 10.30 -24.42 -3.19
C VAL A 508 11.26 -24.57 -4.37
N ASP A 509 11.11 -23.77 -5.43
CA ASP A 509 11.98 -23.82 -6.62
C ASP A 509 13.44 -23.49 -6.29
N GLN A 510 13.66 -22.47 -5.46
CA GLN A 510 15.00 -22.00 -5.10
C GLN A 510 15.72 -23.03 -4.22
N VAL A 511 15.01 -23.62 -3.24
CA VAL A 511 15.53 -24.69 -2.38
C VAL A 511 15.74 -25.98 -3.19
N ALA A 512 14.81 -26.36 -4.06
CA ALA A 512 14.94 -27.54 -4.92
C ALA A 512 16.08 -27.42 -5.93
N ALA A 513 16.37 -26.22 -6.46
CA ALA A 513 17.55 -25.97 -7.27
C ALA A 513 18.83 -26.08 -6.43
N HIS A 514 18.89 -25.43 -5.26
CA HIS A 514 20.03 -25.49 -4.35
C HIS A 514 20.38 -26.92 -3.91
N LEU A 515 19.40 -27.74 -3.55
CA LEU A 515 19.57 -29.15 -3.20
C LEU A 515 20.04 -30.03 -4.38
N ARG A 516 19.74 -29.64 -5.62
CA ARG A 516 20.24 -30.33 -6.83
C ARG A 516 21.68 -29.92 -7.14
N ASP A 517 22.01 -28.63 -7.06
CA ASP A 517 23.38 -28.13 -7.24
C ASP A 517 24.33 -28.75 -6.21
N LEU A 518 23.89 -28.85 -4.94
CA LEU A 518 24.60 -29.53 -3.85
C LEU A 518 24.89 -31.01 -4.16
N LYS A 519 23.93 -31.73 -4.77
CA LYS A 519 24.11 -33.14 -5.16
C LYS A 519 25.05 -33.30 -6.35
N SER A 520 25.17 -32.29 -7.23
CA SER A 520 26.11 -32.29 -8.37
C SER A 520 27.54 -32.08 -7.88
N CYS A 521 27.76 -31.03 -7.09
CA CYS A 521 29.06 -30.69 -6.52
C CYS A 521 28.84 -29.91 -5.22
N ALA A 522 29.11 -30.50 -4.06
CA ALA A 522 29.06 -29.77 -2.78
C ALA A 522 30.37 -29.01 -2.53
N ALA A 523 30.27 -27.78 -2.04
CA ALA A 523 31.40 -26.95 -1.63
C ALA A 523 31.06 -26.08 -0.42
N THR A 524 32.05 -25.85 0.44
CA THR A 524 31.91 -25.06 1.67
C THR A 524 31.85 -23.55 1.37
N ASP A 525 30.81 -22.85 1.82
CA ASP A 525 30.75 -21.38 1.76
C ASP A 525 31.51 -20.74 2.94
N ALA A 526 32.81 -20.52 2.71
CA ALA A 526 33.76 -19.96 3.67
C ALA A 526 33.76 -18.41 3.75
N GLU A 527 32.78 -17.73 3.16
CA GLU A 527 32.67 -16.27 3.26
C GLU A 527 31.88 -15.84 4.52
N ARG A 528 32.33 -14.79 5.20
CA ARG A 528 31.59 -14.11 6.29
C ARG A 528 31.65 -12.61 6.13
N LYS A 529 30.59 -11.91 6.54
CA LYS A 529 30.51 -10.44 6.44
C LYS A 529 30.90 -9.77 7.75
N VAL A 530 31.64 -8.67 7.64
CA VAL A 530 31.95 -7.76 8.74
C VAL A 530 31.37 -6.38 8.36
N PHE A 531 30.34 -5.94 9.09
CA PHE A 531 29.68 -4.66 8.85
C PHE A 531 30.28 -3.59 9.76
N LEU A 532 30.86 -2.55 9.18
CA LEU A 532 31.29 -1.35 9.87
C LEU A 532 30.11 -0.36 9.90
N LEU A 533 29.65 -0.01 11.10
CA LEU A 533 28.53 0.89 11.35
C LEU A 533 28.99 2.12 12.13
N GLY A 534 28.15 3.16 12.15
CA GLY A 534 28.38 4.39 12.92
C GLY A 534 28.33 5.66 12.08
N ASN A 535 28.53 6.79 12.74
CA ASN A 535 28.32 8.12 12.16
C ASN A 535 29.27 8.44 10.98
N PRO A 536 28.90 9.37 10.08
CA PRO A 536 29.82 9.92 9.07
C PRO A 536 31.12 10.43 9.70
N ASN A 537 32.22 10.38 8.96
CA ASN A 537 33.54 10.87 9.39
C ASN A 537 34.14 10.25 10.68
N VAL A 538 33.52 9.22 11.26
CA VAL A 538 34.02 8.52 12.47
C VAL A 538 35.33 7.76 12.21
N GLY A 539 35.58 7.32 10.96
CA GLY A 539 36.84 6.69 10.56
C GLY A 539 36.74 5.29 9.93
N LYS A 540 35.52 4.82 9.61
CA LYS A 540 35.24 3.47 9.06
C LYS A 540 36.15 3.07 7.90
N THR A 541 36.26 3.89 6.86
CA THR A 541 37.12 3.63 5.69
C THR A 541 38.60 3.45 6.07
N GLN A 542 39.11 4.25 7.01
CA GLN A 542 40.51 4.15 7.47
C GLN A 542 40.74 2.92 8.36
N PHE A 543 39.75 2.56 9.18
CA PHE A 543 39.76 1.32 9.95
C PHE A 543 39.72 0.09 9.04
N ALA A 544 38.87 0.08 8.01
CA ALA A 544 38.82 -0.98 7.01
C ALA A 544 40.16 -1.16 6.28
N ARG A 545 40.81 -0.06 5.88
CA ARG A 545 42.16 -0.09 5.30
C ARG A 545 43.15 -0.78 6.23
N ARG A 546 43.17 -0.43 7.52
CA ARG A 546 44.02 -1.09 8.52
C ARG A 546 43.69 -2.57 8.73
N LEU A 547 42.41 -2.96 8.68
CA LEU A 547 42.03 -4.38 8.70
C LEU A 547 42.55 -5.15 7.46
N MET A 548 42.69 -4.48 6.32
CA MET A 548 43.25 -5.02 5.07
C MET A 548 44.78 -4.81 4.92
N ASP A 549 45.49 -4.53 6.02
CA ASP A 549 46.94 -4.21 6.06
C ASP A 549 47.37 -3.06 5.13
N LEU A 550 46.43 -2.18 4.74
CA LEU A 550 46.70 -0.98 3.95
C LEU A 550 47.02 0.22 4.87
N PRO A 551 47.97 1.10 4.46
CA PRO A 551 48.34 2.26 5.26
C PRO A 551 47.21 3.28 5.38
N PHE A 552 47.19 4.03 6.48
CA PHE A 552 46.36 5.21 6.66
C PHE A 552 46.62 6.21 5.53
N ASP A 553 45.55 6.74 4.94
CA ASP A 553 45.64 7.65 3.80
C ASP A 553 44.56 8.73 3.90
N PRO A 554 44.94 9.97 4.30
CA PRO A 554 43.99 11.06 4.50
C PRO A 554 43.40 11.60 3.18
N SER A 555 43.88 11.15 2.02
CA SER A 555 43.34 11.56 0.71
C SER A 555 42.13 10.73 0.26
N VAL A 556 41.86 9.59 0.92
CA VAL A 556 40.70 8.74 0.62
C VAL A 556 39.42 9.43 1.13
N PRO A 557 38.45 9.74 0.25
CA PRO A 557 37.19 10.36 0.65
C PRO A 557 36.32 9.42 1.50
N SER A 558 35.34 9.98 2.22
CA SER A 558 34.33 9.21 2.94
C SER A 558 33.45 8.42 1.96
N THR A 559 33.34 7.11 2.18
CA THR A 559 32.66 6.13 1.31
C THR A 559 31.14 6.02 1.56
N HIS A 560 30.37 5.72 0.50
CA HIS A 560 28.90 5.65 0.49
C HIS A 560 28.34 4.21 0.56
N GLY A 561 28.56 3.46 1.65
CA GLY A 561 27.74 2.25 1.90
C GLY A 561 28.15 0.95 1.18
N ILE A 562 29.45 0.64 1.01
CA ILE A 562 29.96 -0.35 0.03
C ILE A 562 30.84 -1.45 0.68
N GLU A 563 30.97 -2.60 0.01
CA GLU A 563 32.07 -3.56 0.25
C GLU A 563 33.43 -2.88 -0.03
N LEU A 564 34.23 -2.67 1.01
CA LEU A 564 35.55 -2.02 0.92
C LEU A 564 36.67 -2.99 0.53
N GLY A 565 36.42 -4.30 0.64
CA GLY A 565 37.35 -5.36 0.26
C GLY A 565 37.19 -6.61 1.10
N ALA A 566 38.16 -7.52 0.99
CA ALA A 566 38.14 -8.81 1.67
C ALA A 566 39.52 -9.15 2.26
N VAL A 567 39.51 -9.81 3.42
CA VAL A 567 40.69 -10.35 4.11
C VAL A 567 40.49 -11.85 4.28
N THR A 568 41.50 -12.64 3.94
CA THR A 568 41.48 -14.09 4.20
C THR A 568 42.25 -14.35 5.49
N ASP A 569 41.62 -15.02 6.45
CA ASP A 569 42.22 -15.27 7.77
C ASP A 569 41.98 -16.73 8.23
N ASN A 570 42.91 -17.23 9.03
CA ASN A 570 42.88 -18.58 9.60
C ASN A 570 42.19 -18.53 10.98
N ILE A 571 40.88 -18.72 10.99
CA ILE A 571 40.07 -18.72 12.22
C ILE A 571 40.37 -19.99 13.05
N PRO A 572 40.70 -19.87 14.35
CA PRO A 572 40.98 -21.03 15.19
C PRO A 572 39.88 -22.10 15.15
N SER A 573 40.28 -23.37 15.11
CA SER A 573 39.40 -24.55 15.03
C SER A 573 38.44 -24.61 13.83
N VAL A 574 38.66 -23.81 12.79
CA VAL A 574 38.02 -23.96 11.47
C VAL A 574 39.05 -24.56 10.51
N GLU A 575 38.72 -25.67 9.84
CA GLU A 575 39.66 -26.36 8.93
C GLU A 575 39.91 -25.62 7.60
N HIS A 576 39.09 -24.63 7.28
CA HIS A 576 39.12 -23.86 6.05
C HIS A 576 39.50 -22.41 6.34
N GLU A 577 40.29 -21.79 5.47
CA GLU A 577 40.50 -20.33 5.50
C GLU A 577 39.17 -19.61 5.28
N VAL A 578 38.89 -18.60 6.11
CA VAL A 578 37.63 -17.84 6.08
C VAL A 578 37.89 -16.49 5.43
N THR A 579 37.09 -16.17 4.41
CA THR A 579 37.14 -14.86 3.75
C THR A 579 36.21 -13.89 4.47
N LEU A 580 36.76 -12.90 5.16
CA LEU A 580 36.05 -11.81 5.80
C LEU A 580 35.85 -10.66 4.80
N ARG A 581 34.61 -10.45 4.35
CA ARG A 581 34.24 -9.32 3.49
C ARG A 581 33.84 -8.13 4.34
N ILE A 582 34.55 -7.02 4.19
CA ILE A 582 34.39 -5.81 4.99
C ILE A 582 33.46 -4.86 4.24
N TRP A 583 32.34 -4.51 4.89
CA TRP A 583 31.33 -3.61 4.36
C TRP A 583 31.26 -2.36 5.22
N ASP A 584 31.36 -1.18 4.61
CA ASP A 584 31.21 0.11 5.31
C ASP A 584 29.82 0.67 5.06
N PHE A 585 28.98 0.71 6.08
CA PHE A 585 27.67 1.34 6.04
C PHE A 585 27.75 2.72 6.70
N GLY A 586 27.89 3.75 5.86
CA GLY A 586 27.88 5.16 6.26
C GLY A 586 26.52 5.57 6.85
N GLY A 587 26.52 6.21 8.02
CA GLY A 587 25.31 6.57 8.77
C GLY A 587 24.46 7.69 8.16
N GLN A 588 24.05 7.50 6.91
CA GLN A 588 23.23 8.37 6.10
C GLN A 588 22.11 7.52 5.48
N ASP A 589 21.07 7.26 6.27
CA ASP A 589 19.82 6.59 5.87
C ASP A 589 19.99 5.17 5.27
N ILE A 590 20.80 4.35 5.93
CA ILE A 590 20.88 2.90 5.71
C ILE A 590 19.48 2.32 5.97
N TYR A 591 18.76 1.85 4.94
CA TYR A 591 17.69 0.83 4.85
C TYR A 591 16.77 1.26 3.72
N HIS A 592 17.19 0.95 2.50
CA HIS A 592 16.26 0.80 1.39
C HIS A 592 15.81 -0.64 1.34
N GLY A 593 14.63 -0.92 0.77
CA GLY A 593 14.06 -2.29 0.75
C GLY A 593 15.01 -3.34 0.16
N ALA A 594 15.94 -2.92 -0.71
CA ALA A 594 17.03 -3.71 -1.25
C ALA A 594 18.11 -4.15 -0.21
N HIS A 595 18.47 -3.27 0.74
CA HIS A 595 19.64 -3.46 1.60
C HIS A 595 19.38 -4.24 2.89
N ALA A 596 18.13 -4.30 3.36
CA ALA A 596 17.76 -5.11 4.53
C ALA A 596 18.14 -6.59 4.34
N LEU A 597 17.92 -7.13 3.12
CA LEU A 597 18.30 -8.49 2.72
C LEU A 597 19.80 -8.78 2.93
N PHE A 598 20.67 -7.80 2.71
CA PHE A 598 22.13 -7.99 2.88
C PHE A 598 22.55 -8.10 4.34
N LEU A 599 21.80 -7.45 5.24
CA LEU A 599 22.07 -7.37 6.68
C LEU A 599 21.48 -8.56 7.46
N HIS A 600 20.49 -9.27 6.91
CA HIS A 600 19.90 -10.50 7.49
C HIS A 600 20.79 -11.76 7.35
N GLN A 601 22.11 -11.60 7.50
CA GLN A 601 23.10 -12.66 7.30
C GLN A 601 23.90 -12.95 8.57
N ASP A 602 24.66 -14.06 8.56
CA ASP A 602 25.63 -14.32 9.63
C ASP A 602 26.81 -13.37 9.49
N ALA A 603 26.80 -12.30 10.27
CA ALA A 603 27.78 -11.24 10.20
C ALA A 603 28.26 -10.79 11.59
N VAL A 604 29.44 -10.20 11.63
CA VAL A 604 29.96 -9.47 12.79
C VAL A 604 29.74 -7.97 12.57
N PHE A 605 29.15 -7.30 13.56
CA PHE A 605 28.87 -5.87 13.49
C PHE A 605 29.91 -5.09 14.31
N VAL A 606 30.62 -4.17 13.68
CA VAL A 606 31.62 -3.31 14.31
C VAL A 606 31.10 -1.87 14.29
N ILE A 607 30.63 -1.38 15.43
CA ILE A 607 30.08 -0.03 15.57
C ILE A 607 31.21 0.91 15.98
N LEU A 608 31.66 1.75 15.05
CA LEU A 608 32.64 2.80 15.32
C LEU A 608 31.92 4.05 15.84
N TRP A 609 32.35 4.56 16.99
CA TRP A 609 31.85 5.79 17.59
C TRP A 609 33.00 6.70 18.02
N ASN A 610 32.69 7.96 18.35
CA ASN A 610 33.62 8.92 18.92
C ASN A 610 32.82 9.97 19.72
N PRO A 611 33.22 10.35 20.95
CA PRO A 611 32.49 11.33 21.76
C PRO A 611 32.21 12.68 21.07
N ALA A 612 33.12 13.15 20.21
CA ALA A 612 32.95 14.40 19.46
C ALA A 612 31.90 14.31 18.33
N LEU A 613 31.35 13.11 18.08
CA LEU A 613 30.29 12.83 17.13
C LEU A 613 29.00 12.31 17.80
N GLU A 614 28.93 12.27 19.14
CA GLU A 614 27.67 12.00 19.83
C GLU A 614 26.81 13.29 19.86
N PRO A 615 25.50 13.23 19.51
CA PRO A 615 24.61 14.40 19.56
C PRO A 615 24.33 14.83 21.00
N SER A 616 24.11 16.13 21.24
CA SER A 616 23.80 16.60 22.59
C SER A 616 22.33 16.39 22.95
N PRO A 617 21.97 16.13 24.23
CA PRO A 617 20.59 15.93 24.66
C PRO A 617 19.62 17.11 24.40
N SER A 618 20.15 18.27 24.00
CA SER A 618 19.42 19.51 23.73
C SER A 618 19.06 19.73 22.25
N ASP A 619 19.56 18.90 21.32
CA ASP A 619 19.41 19.13 19.88
C ASP A 619 18.07 18.60 19.36
N VAL A 620 16.99 19.34 19.63
CA VAL A 620 15.61 18.99 19.24
C VAL A 620 15.18 19.79 17.99
N SER A 621 15.84 19.55 16.86
CA SER A 621 15.49 20.14 15.55
C SER A 621 15.35 19.07 14.46
N PRO A 622 14.30 19.12 13.61
CA PRO A 622 14.14 18.16 12.51
C PRO A 622 14.75 18.70 11.20
N PRO A 623 15.09 17.85 10.23
CA PRO A 623 16.02 16.73 10.34
C PRO A 623 17.08 16.84 9.22
N GLN A 624 18.22 17.47 9.50
CA GLN A 624 19.36 17.56 8.57
C GLN A 624 20.52 16.68 9.03
N ARG A 625 20.41 15.37 8.80
CA ARG A 625 21.51 14.38 8.91
C ARG A 625 22.39 14.53 10.18
N ASP A 626 21.74 14.73 11.33
CA ASP A 626 22.44 14.68 12.61
C ASP A 626 23.02 13.28 12.85
N ASN A 627 24.21 13.27 13.47
CA ASN A 627 24.84 12.07 13.97
C ASN A 627 23.87 11.31 14.90
N LYS A 628 23.73 10.00 14.70
CA LYS A 628 22.88 9.16 15.56
C LYS A 628 23.69 8.75 16.80
N PRO A 629 23.10 8.73 18.01
CA PRO A 629 23.82 8.35 19.22
C PRO A 629 24.21 6.86 19.20
N LEU A 630 25.22 6.46 19.97
CA LEU A 630 25.65 5.05 20.05
C LEU A 630 24.49 4.07 20.32
N ALA A 631 23.53 4.45 21.19
CA ALA A 631 22.36 3.63 21.50
C ALA A 631 21.51 3.27 20.28
N TYR A 632 21.35 4.20 19.31
CA TYR A 632 20.61 3.95 18.08
C TYR A 632 21.28 2.86 17.23
N TRP A 633 22.61 2.89 17.13
CA TRP A 633 23.37 1.86 16.40
C TRP A 633 23.27 0.47 17.06
N LEU A 634 23.13 0.42 18.39
CA LEU A 634 22.97 -0.82 19.15
C LEU A 634 21.59 -1.44 18.98
N GLU A 635 20.52 -0.67 19.21
CA GLU A 635 19.13 -1.13 18.96
C GLU A 635 18.92 -1.49 17.49
N LEU A 636 19.59 -0.79 16.58
CA LEU A 636 19.58 -1.13 15.16
C LEU A 636 20.14 -2.53 14.89
N VAL A 637 21.34 -2.82 15.37
CA VAL A 637 21.95 -4.16 15.22
C VAL A 637 21.12 -5.22 15.94
N GLN A 638 20.56 -4.91 17.11
CA GLN A 638 19.66 -5.81 17.81
C GLN A 638 18.39 -6.11 17.01
N SER A 639 17.81 -5.14 16.30
CA SER A 639 16.64 -5.39 15.44
C SER A 639 16.96 -6.38 14.31
N ILE A 640 18.17 -6.31 13.73
CA ILE A 640 18.61 -7.12 12.58
C ILE A 640 19.03 -8.54 12.98
N GLY A 641 19.93 -8.63 13.97
CA GLY A 641 20.57 -9.87 14.39
C GLY A 641 19.90 -10.55 15.58
N GLY A 642 19.02 -9.85 16.30
CA GLY A 642 18.51 -10.24 17.61
C GLY A 642 19.56 -10.11 18.71
N ASP A 643 19.17 -10.52 19.92
CA ASP A 643 20.03 -10.54 21.13
C ASP A 643 21.33 -11.35 21.00
N ASP A 644 21.37 -12.21 19.98
CA ASP A 644 22.46 -13.11 19.64
C ASP A 644 23.48 -12.53 18.63
N ALA A 645 23.31 -11.28 18.17
CA ALA A 645 24.26 -10.62 17.27
C ALA A 645 25.68 -10.54 17.88
N GLU A 646 26.72 -10.76 17.06
CA GLU A 646 28.11 -10.46 17.45
C GLU A 646 28.38 -8.97 17.22
N VAL A 647 28.62 -8.21 18.31
CA VAL A 647 28.73 -6.74 18.26
C VAL A 647 30.00 -6.26 18.95
N LEU A 648 30.82 -5.51 18.22
CA LEU A 648 32.03 -4.86 18.71
C LEU A 648 31.84 -3.34 18.65
N VAL A 649 31.75 -2.68 19.80
CA VAL A 649 31.72 -1.22 19.92
C VAL A 649 33.16 -0.71 19.99
N VAL A 650 33.53 0.22 19.11
CA VAL A 650 34.91 0.68 18.96
C VAL A 650 34.97 2.20 19.06
N GLN A 651 35.60 2.72 20.12
CA GLN A 651 35.96 4.14 20.17
C GLN A 651 37.10 4.39 19.16
N SER A 652 36.85 5.28 18.22
CA SER A 652 37.75 5.58 17.10
C SER A 652 38.48 6.91 17.30
N LYS A 653 39.63 7.08 16.63
CA LYS A 653 40.50 8.26 16.73
C LYS A 653 41.06 8.49 18.15
N CYS A 654 41.32 7.41 18.88
CA CYS A 654 42.06 7.47 20.14
C CYS A 654 43.56 7.60 19.84
N ASP A 655 43.97 8.74 19.27
CA ASP A 655 45.32 8.96 18.75
C ASP A 655 46.36 9.09 19.89
N ASN A 656 45.91 9.55 21.06
CA ASN A 656 46.69 9.73 22.29
C ASN A 656 46.04 8.97 23.47
N PRO A 657 46.80 8.58 24.50
CA PRO A 657 46.27 7.92 25.71
C PRO A 657 45.26 8.75 26.54
N GLY A 658 45.11 10.04 26.26
CA GLY A 658 44.14 10.94 26.90
C GLY A 658 42.82 11.10 26.15
N ASP A 659 42.72 10.55 24.94
CA ASP A 659 41.52 10.67 24.08
C ASP A 659 40.47 9.59 24.43
N GLU A 660 40.77 8.75 25.42
CA GLU A 660 39.91 7.68 25.89
C GLU A 660 38.68 8.22 26.64
N TRP A 661 37.50 7.69 26.32
CA TRP A 661 36.26 7.98 27.03
C TRP A 661 35.58 6.69 27.47
N GLU A 662 34.69 6.78 28.46
CA GLU A 662 33.75 5.69 28.74
C GLU A 662 32.60 5.79 27.73
N SER A 663 32.19 4.66 27.15
CA SER A 663 31.01 4.64 26.30
C SER A 663 29.76 5.00 27.14
N PRO A 664 28.80 5.77 26.60
CA PRO A 664 27.51 5.96 27.26
C PRO A 664 26.90 4.62 27.69
N PRO A 665 26.18 4.57 28.84
CA PRO A 665 25.55 3.34 29.29
C PRO A 665 24.57 2.84 28.21
N ALA A 666 24.89 1.69 27.61
CA ALA A 666 24.07 1.09 26.57
C ALA A 666 22.71 0.67 27.15
N THR A 667 21.62 1.13 26.54
CA THR A 667 20.24 0.71 26.88
C THR A 667 20.06 -0.81 26.71
N SER A 668 20.80 -1.43 25.80
CA SER A 668 20.70 -2.86 25.48
C SER A 668 21.52 -3.76 26.43
N GLN A 669 21.03 -4.00 27.66
CA GLN A 669 21.53 -5.11 28.52
C GLN A 669 21.27 -6.51 27.92
N THR A 670 20.56 -6.57 26.80
CA THR A 670 20.10 -7.75 26.05
C THR A 670 21.11 -8.29 25.04
N LEU A 671 22.02 -7.47 24.49
CA LEU A 671 23.02 -7.92 23.50
C LEU A 671 24.13 -8.76 24.16
N ARG A 672 24.01 -10.09 24.04
CA ARG A 672 24.82 -11.07 24.80
C ARG A 672 26.32 -11.03 24.53
N TYR A 673 26.72 -10.64 23.32
CA TYR A 673 28.10 -10.75 22.84
C TYR A 673 28.79 -9.39 22.63
N LEU A 674 28.23 -8.30 23.18
CA LEU A 674 28.79 -6.96 23.09
C LEU A 674 30.20 -6.90 23.72
N ARG A 675 31.16 -6.29 23.00
CA ARG A 675 32.49 -5.92 23.52
C ARG A 675 32.76 -4.44 23.26
N VAL A 676 33.56 -3.81 24.10
CA VAL A 676 33.98 -2.40 23.95
C VAL A 676 35.50 -2.36 23.80
N ASN A 677 35.97 -1.67 22.76
CA ASN A 677 37.38 -1.52 22.40
C ASN A 677 37.69 -0.08 21.97
N ARG A 678 38.98 0.23 21.75
CA ARG A 678 39.48 1.55 21.35
C ARG A 678 40.56 1.42 20.29
N CYS A 679 40.65 2.36 19.34
CA CYS A 679 41.75 2.39 18.37
C CYS A 679 42.03 3.75 17.74
N SER A 680 43.23 3.87 17.19
CA SER A 680 43.60 4.86 16.17
C SER A 680 44.06 4.17 14.90
N ALA A 681 43.38 4.48 13.79
CA ALA A 681 43.86 4.10 12.45
C ALA A 681 45.05 4.96 11.99
N ALA A 682 45.34 6.09 12.64
CA ALA A 682 46.47 6.94 12.32
C ALA A 682 47.78 6.41 12.95
N THR A 683 47.76 6.11 14.25
CA THR A 683 48.93 5.64 15.01
C THR A 683 49.05 4.11 15.11
N ASP A 684 48.09 3.37 14.55
CA ASP A 684 47.97 1.89 14.63
C ASP A 684 47.65 1.34 16.03
N LEU A 685 47.41 2.24 17.00
CA LEU A 685 47.08 1.88 18.38
C LEU A 685 45.76 1.07 18.43
N GLY A 686 45.78 -0.08 19.10
CA GLY A 686 44.61 -0.94 19.32
C GLY A 686 44.16 -1.80 18.13
N ILE A 687 44.69 -1.58 16.92
CA ILE A 687 44.27 -2.30 15.71
C ILE A 687 44.49 -3.83 15.82
N GLY A 688 45.67 -4.27 16.29
CA GLY A 688 45.96 -5.70 16.45
C GLY A 688 45.06 -6.42 17.46
N THR A 689 44.66 -5.72 18.53
CA THR A 689 43.68 -6.24 19.52
C THR A 689 42.31 -6.39 18.89
N LEU A 690 41.87 -5.39 18.11
CA LEU A 690 40.59 -5.43 17.38
C LEU A 690 40.54 -6.54 16.34
N GLN A 691 41.62 -6.78 15.59
CA GLN A 691 41.71 -7.93 14.67
C GLN A 691 41.52 -9.25 15.44
N GLY A 692 42.10 -9.40 16.64
CA GLY A 692 41.87 -10.54 17.51
C GLY A 692 40.40 -10.71 17.93
N GLU A 693 39.77 -9.65 18.44
CA GLU A 693 38.36 -9.65 18.84
C GLU A 693 37.40 -9.92 17.67
N ILE A 694 37.73 -9.47 16.45
CA ILE A 694 36.98 -9.82 15.23
C ILE A 694 37.11 -11.33 14.92
N ARG A 695 38.31 -11.92 14.99
CA ARG A 695 38.46 -13.38 14.82
C ARG A 695 37.68 -14.17 15.87
N ASP A 696 37.70 -13.73 17.12
CA ASP A 696 36.96 -14.39 18.21
C ASP A 696 35.44 -14.25 18.03
N ALA A 697 34.96 -13.12 17.50
CA ALA A 697 33.55 -12.93 17.12
C ALA A 697 33.15 -13.84 15.95
N VAL A 698 33.97 -13.93 14.90
CA VAL A 698 33.75 -14.86 13.78
C VAL A 698 33.76 -16.31 14.26
N HIS A 699 34.67 -16.68 15.17
CA HIS A 699 34.71 -18.01 15.76
C HIS A 699 33.42 -18.33 16.54
N ARG A 700 32.94 -17.43 17.41
CA ARG A 700 31.65 -17.61 18.14
C ARG A 700 30.44 -17.68 17.20
N LEU A 701 30.45 -16.90 16.12
CA LEU A 701 29.43 -16.97 15.07
C LEU A 701 29.42 -18.35 14.40
N LEU A 702 30.60 -18.88 14.04
CA LEU A 702 30.75 -20.18 13.38
C LEU A 702 30.40 -21.36 14.30
N MET A 703 30.70 -21.28 15.60
CA MET A 703 30.29 -22.29 16.58
C MET A 703 28.76 -22.37 16.76
N ARG A 704 28.04 -21.29 16.47
CA ARG A 704 26.57 -21.25 16.52
C ARG A 704 25.95 -21.62 15.17
N ARG A 705 26.53 -21.13 14.06
CA ARG A 705 26.12 -21.45 12.68
C ARG A 705 27.34 -21.83 11.82
N PRO A 706 27.61 -23.14 11.63
CA PRO A 706 28.80 -23.61 10.92
C PRO A 706 28.83 -23.18 9.46
N LEU A 707 29.98 -23.38 8.80
CA LEU A 707 30.11 -23.14 7.36
C LEU A 707 29.07 -23.96 6.59
N GLN A 708 28.26 -23.29 5.78
CA GLN A 708 27.19 -23.92 5.01
C GLN A 708 27.77 -24.63 3.79
N GLN A 709 27.13 -25.72 3.36
CA GLN A 709 27.42 -26.29 2.05
C GLN A 709 26.53 -25.60 0.99
N ILE A 710 27.10 -25.30 -0.16
CA ILE A 710 26.40 -24.83 -1.36
C ILE A 710 26.90 -25.57 -2.61
N GLY A 711 26.19 -25.44 -3.73
CA GLY A 711 26.65 -26.00 -5.00
C GLY A 711 27.96 -25.33 -5.46
N GLY A 712 28.98 -26.10 -5.82
CA GLY A 712 30.29 -25.59 -6.23
C GLY A 712 30.24 -24.71 -7.48
N GLY A 713 29.30 -24.97 -8.40
CA GLY A 713 29.00 -24.06 -9.52
C GLY A 713 28.61 -22.66 -9.06
N ARG A 714 27.88 -22.53 -7.94
CA ARG A 714 27.46 -21.23 -7.39
C ARG A 714 28.65 -20.40 -6.92
N ILE A 715 29.67 -21.03 -6.35
CA ILE A 715 30.92 -20.39 -5.96
C ILE A 715 31.65 -19.88 -7.21
N ARG A 716 31.82 -20.74 -8.24
CA ARG A 716 32.49 -20.37 -9.49
C ARG A 716 31.80 -19.21 -10.22
N VAL A 717 30.46 -19.19 -10.27
CA VAL A 717 29.69 -18.06 -10.81
C VAL A 717 29.94 -16.79 -9.99
N ARG A 718 29.83 -16.87 -8.66
CA ARG A 718 30.06 -15.73 -7.74
C ARG A 718 31.47 -15.13 -7.88
N GLU A 719 32.49 -15.96 -8.01
CA GLU A 719 33.88 -15.54 -8.24
C GLU A 719 34.05 -14.89 -9.61
N THR A 720 33.45 -15.48 -10.66
CA THR A 720 33.50 -14.94 -12.03
C THR A 720 32.88 -13.55 -12.10
N LEU A 721 31.70 -13.34 -11.49
CA LEU A 721 31.01 -12.05 -11.47
C LEU A 721 31.82 -10.96 -10.74
N ARG A 722 32.47 -11.31 -9.62
CA ARG A 722 33.35 -10.38 -8.90
C ARG A 722 34.63 -10.04 -9.67
N SER A 723 35.16 -10.98 -10.45
CA SER A 723 36.32 -10.70 -11.31
C SER A 723 35.97 -9.74 -12.45
N LEU A 724 34.74 -9.81 -12.99
CA LEU A 724 34.22 -8.87 -13.99
C LEU A 724 33.95 -7.47 -13.42
N SER A 725 33.46 -7.37 -12.18
CA SER A 725 33.21 -6.07 -11.52
C SER A 725 34.46 -5.40 -10.94
N SER A 726 35.62 -6.06 -10.98
CA SER A 726 36.89 -5.53 -10.47
C SER A 726 37.71 -4.88 -11.60
N PRO A 727 38.21 -3.65 -11.47
CA PRO A 727 39.01 -3.03 -12.52
C PRO A 727 40.34 -3.76 -12.70
N SER A 728 40.61 -4.22 -13.92
CA SER A 728 41.89 -4.84 -14.29
C SER A 728 42.89 -3.79 -14.78
N SER A 729 44.17 -4.17 -14.93
CA SER A 729 45.21 -3.30 -15.49
C SER A 729 45.08 -3.06 -17.01
N THR A 730 44.16 -3.75 -17.69
CA THR A 730 44.02 -3.74 -19.15
C THR A 730 42.61 -3.41 -19.67
N GLU A 731 41.56 -3.67 -18.87
CA GLU A 731 40.15 -3.47 -19.24
C GLU A 731 39.36 -2.87 -18.07
N PRO A 732 38.39 -1.95 -18.35
CA PRO A 732 37.56 -1.31 -17.34
C PRO A 732 36.59 -2.31 -16.69
N ALA A 733 36.20 -2.05 -15.44
CA ALA A 733 35.25 -2.86 -14.69
C ALA A 733 33.87 -2.94 -15.37
N VAL A 734 33.27 -4.13 -15.40
CA VAL A 734 31.92 -4.36 -15.93
C VAL A 734 30.89 -4.00 -14.87
N ARG A 735 30.17 -2.89 -15.10
CA ARG A 735 29.14 -2.37 -14.18
C ARG A 735 27.86 -3.19 -14.18
N THR A 736 27.40 -3.59 -15.37
CA THR A 736 26.14 -4.31 -15.59
C THR A 736 26.29 -5.40 -16.65
N ILE A 737 25.46 -6.43 -16.58
CA ILE A 737 25.31 -7.48 -17.59
C ILE A 737 23.83 -7.78 -17.85
N THR A 738 23.53 -8.35 -19.01
CA THR A 738 22.19 -8.88 -19.35
C THR A 738 21.92 -10.23 -18.68
N PHE A 739 20.66 -10.65 -18.61
CA PHE A 739 20.31 -11.98 -18.10
C PHE A 739 20.95 -13.09 -18.95
N ASN A 740 21.04 -12.89 -20.27
CA ASN A 740 21.66 -13.86 -21.18
C ASN A 740 23.15 -14.03 -20.89
N GLN A 741 23.90 -12.94 -20.66
CA GLN A 741 25.31 -13.00 -20.27
C GLN A 741 25.50 -13.69 -18.91
N PHE A 742 24.59 -13.47 -17.96
CA PHE A 742 24.58 -14.20 -16.68
C PHE A 742 24.33 -15.71 -16.88
N ALA A 743 23.41 -16.08 -17.77
CA ALA A 743 23.14 -17.47 -18.11
C ALA A 743 24.34 -18.14 -18.81
N ASP A 744 25.06 -17.44 -19.69
CA ASP A 744 26.29 -17.93 -20.32
C ASP A 744 27.39 -18.20 -19.27
N ILE A 745 27.53 -17.33 -18.25
CA ILE A 745 28.44 -17.54 -17.11
C ILE A 745 28.02 -18.79 -16.31
N CYS A 746 26.72 -19.01 -16.09
CA CYS A 746 26.22 -20.21 -15.41
C CYS A 746 26.52 -21.49 -16.20
N HIS A 747 26.30 -21.49 -17.52
CA HIS A 747 26.65 -22.61 -18.39
C HIS A 747 28.15 -22.90 -18.42
N ALA A 748 28.99 -21.86 -18.47
CA ALA A 748 30.44 -22.00 -18.46
C ALA A 748 30.97 -22.52 -17.11
N ALA A 749 30.33 -22.15 -16.00
CA ALA A 749 30.69 -22.62 -14.66
C ALA A 749 30.31 -24.09 -14.41
N GLY A 750 29.20 -24.57 -14.99
CA GLY A 750 28.66 -25.92 -14.74
C GLY A 750 28.12 -26.11 -13.31
N ASP A 751 27.50 -27.26 -13.04
CA ASP A 751 26.85 -27.60 -11.75
C ASP A 751 25.75 -26.61 -11.29
N ILE A 752 25.09 -25.92 -12.23
CA ILE A 752 23.94 -25.05 -11.98
C ILE A 752 22.68 -25.66 -12.59
N THR A 753 21.65 -25.87 -11.78
CA THR A 753 20.38 -26.49 -12.20
C THR A 753 19.32 -25.47 -12.63
N SER A 754 19.44 -24.20 -12.19
CA SER A 754 18.56 -23.10 -12.58
C SER A 754 19.25 -21.76 -12.40
N GLU A 755 19.40 -21.03 -13.50
CA GLU A 755 20.02 -19.71 -13.55
C GLU A 755 19.16 -18.69 -12.80
N HIS A 756 17.84 -18.73 -12.97
CA HIS A 756 16.89 -17.85 -12.26
C HIS A 756 16.97 -18.06 -10.74
N ALA A 757 16.99 -19.30 -10.26
CA ALA A 757 17.12 -19.60 -8.83
C ALA A 757 18.49 -19.19 -8.26
N LEU A 758 19.56 -19.29 -9.06
CA LEU A 758 20.87 -18.77 -8.67
C LEU A 758 20.89 -17.24 -8.66
N LEU A 759 20.32 -16.57 -9.66
CA LEU A 759 20.26 -15.11 -9.74
C LEU A 759 19.53 -14.52 -8.54
N THR A 760 18.37 -15.09 -8.17
CA THR A 760 17.65 -14.71 -6.94
C THR A 760 18.52 -14.95 -5.70
N PHE A 761 19.18 -16.09 -5.58
CA PHE A 761 20.07 -16.36 -4.45
C PHE A 761 21.28 -15.41 -4.36
N LEU A 762 21.88 -15.02 -5.50
CA LEU A 762 23.00 -14.08 -5.56
C LEU A 762 22.55 -12.65 -5.27
N HIS A 763 21.31 -12.30 -5.63
CA HIS A 763 20.67 -11.06 -5.19
C HIS A 763 20.43 -11.07 -3.66
N ASP A 764 19.73 -12.08 -3.14
CA ASP A 764 19.40 -12.20 -1.70
C ASP A 764 20.67 -12.31 -0.82
N THR A 765 21.78 -12.81 -1.36
CA THR A 765 23.08 -12.84 -0.66
C THR A 765 23.91 -11.55 -0.80
N GLY A 766 23.57 -10.64 -1.71
CA GLY A 766 24.31 -9.39 -1.95
C GLY A 766 25.62 -9.58 -2.71
N VAL A 767 25.64 -10.48 -3.69
CA VAL A 767 26.72 -10.61 -4.69
C VAL A 767 26.47 -9.71 -5.90
N LEU A 768 25.20 -9.42 -6.17
CA LEU A 768 24.72 -8.60 -7.29
C LEU A 768 23.39 -7.94 -6.91
N TYR A 769 22.94 -6.98 -7.70
CA TYR A 769 21.57 -6.48 -7.64
C TYR A 769 20.79 -6.83 -8.91
N TYR A 770 19.58 -7.36 -8.73
CA TYR A 770 18.64 -7.68 -9.80
C TYR A 770 17.21 -7.43 -9.32
N HIS A 771 16.34 -6.90 -10.18
CA HIS A 771 14.93 -6.68 -9.85
C HIS A 771 14.05 -7.11 -11.04
N PRO A 772 13.29 -8.22 -10.96
CA PRO A 772 12.64 -8.82 -12.14
C PRO A 772 11.63 -7.91 -12.83
N THR A 773 10.91 -7.05 -12.10
CA THR A 773 9.91 -6.13 -12.70
C THR A 773 10.52 -4.85 -13.30
N LEU A 774 11.47 -4.21 -12.60
CA LEU A 774 12.01 -2.90 -12.99
C LEU A 774 13.24 -3.03 -13.90
N LEU A 775 14.06 -4.06 -13.69
CA LEU A 775 15.31 -4.36 -14.40
C LEU A 775 15.30 -5.82 -14.93
N PRO A 776 14.32 -6.22 -15.77
CA PRO A 776 14.14 -7.62 -16.20
C PRO A 776 15.33 -8.22 -16.94
N ASP A 777 16.07 -7.42 -17.72
CA ASP A 777 17.29 -7.84 -18.45
C ASP A 777 18.52 -7.03 -18.03
N THR A 778 18.59 -6.59 -16.77
CA THR A 778 19.75 -5.84 -16.27
C THR A 778 20.14 -6.31 -14.87
N VAL A 779 21.29 -6.96 -14.80
CA VAL A 779 21.95 -7.38 -13.56
C VAL A 779 23.06 -6.39 -13.27
N VAL A 780 23.01 -5.74 -12.10
CA VAL A 780 24.01 -4.78 -11.65
C VAL A 780 25.06 -5.52 -10.82
N LEU A 781 26.33 -5.40 -11.21
CA LEU A 781 27.47 -6.03 -10.55
C LEU A 781 28.25 -5.01 -9.69
N ASP A 782 28.48 -3.82 -10.25
CA ASP A 782 29.13 -2.72 -9.54
C ASP A 782 28.12 -1.98 -8.66
N HIS A 783 28.06 -2.40 -7.40
CA HIS A 783 27.25 -1.75 -6.37
C HIS A 783 27.76 -0.34 -6.07
N ASN A 784 29.06 -0.05 -6.16
CA ASN A 784 29.60 1.26 -5.83
C ASN A 784 29.05 2.32 -6.79
N TRP A 785 29.22 2.07 -8.10
CA TRP A 785 28.70 2.91 -9.16
C TRP A 785 27.19 3.17 -9.04
N ALA A 786 26.41 2.13 -8.72
CA ALA A 786 24.97 2.26 -8.55
C ALA A 786 24.58 3.06 -7.30
N LEU A 787 25.25 2.82 -6.16
CA LEU A 787 24.94 3.47 -4.89
C LEU A 787 25.38 4.93 -4.87
N GLU A 788 26.58 5.24 -5.36
CA GLU A 788 27.05 6.63 -5.52
C GLU A 788 26.05 7.45 -6.35
N ALA A 789 25.56 6.92 -7.46
CA ALA A 789 24.63 7.63 -8.33
C ALA A 789 23.24 7.87 -7.69
N ILE A 790 22.66 6.89 -6.98
CA ILE A 790 21.33 7.06 -6.36
C ILE A 790 21.38 7.82 -5.03
N TYR A 791 22.49 7.80 -4.30
CA TYR A 791 22.66 8.54 -3.04
C TYR A 791 23.17 9.97 -3.23
N ALA A 792 23.75 10.31 -4.37
CA ALA A 792 24.19 11.68 -4.68
C ALA A 792 23.04 12.72 -4.58
N ILE A 793 21.78 12.29 -4.69
CA ILE A 793 20.59 13.12 -4.40
C ILE A 793 20.59 13.72 -2.98
N PHE A 794 21.22 13.05 -2.02
CA PHE A 794 21.35 13.49 -0.63
C PHE A 794 22.67 14.23 -0.34
N ALA A 795 23.52 14.49 -1.35
CA ALA A 795 24.77 15.23 -1.16
C ALA A 795 24.49 16.62 -0.57
N PRO A 796 25.21 17.03 0.50
CA PRO A 796 24.91 18.28 1.22
C PRO A 796 25.15 19.52 0.32
N ASP A 797 26.15 19.45 -0.54
CA ASP A 797 26.56 20.54 -1.44
C ASP A 797 25.70 20.58 -2.71
N GLY A 798 24.51 21.17 -2.62
CA GLY A 798 23.64 21.47 -3.76
C GLY A 798 22.34 20.64 -3.78
N PRO A 799 22.34 19.40 -4.31
CA PRO A 799 21.11 18.66 -4.62
C PRO A 799 20.12 18.53 -3.45
N ALA A 800 20.60 18.13 -2.27
CA ALA A 800 19.74 18.00 -1.08
C ALA A 800 19.08 19.33 -0.66
N THR A 801 19.79 20.45 -0.84
CA THR A 801 19.29 21.79 -0.52
C THR A 801 18.24 22.26 -1.54
N ILE A 802 18.44 21.95 -2.82
CA ILE A 802 17.47 22.24 -3.89
C ILE A 802 16.20 21.44 -3.65
N LEU A 803 16.31 20.13 -3.44
CA LEU A 803 15.16 19.24 -3.25
C LEU A 803 14.37 19.53 -1.97
N SER A 804 15.03 19.95 -0.89
CA SER A 804 14.33 20.42 0.31
C SER A 804 13.47 21.67 0.04
N ARG A 805 13.92 22.59 -0.84
CA ARG A 805 13.14 23.76 -1.27
C ARG A 805 11.98 23.37 -2.20
N LEU A 806 12.19 22.38 -3.06
CA LEU A 806 11.15 21.79 -3.92
C LEU A 806 10.22 20.81 -3.16
N HIS A 807 10.32 20.72 -1.84
CA HIS A 807 9.55 19.79 -1.00
C HIS A 807 9.63 18.32 -1.46
N GLY A 808 10.81 17.92 -1.95
CA GLY A 808 11.10 16.58 -2.46
C GLY A 808 10.59 16.29 -3.87
N ARG A 809 10.00 17.26 -4.58
CA ARG A 809 9.55 17.13 -5.98
C ARG A 809 10.70 17.38 -6.96
N PHE A 810 10.77 16.57 -8.02
CA PHE A 810 11.76 16.69 -9.11
C PHE A 810 11.33 15.91 -10.36
N THR A 811 11.99 16.16 -11.49
CA THR A 811 11.87 15.45 -12.76
C THR A 811 13.17 14.72 -13.13
N LEU A 812 13.16 13.91 -14.19
CA LEU A 812 14.41 13.34 -14.72
C LEU A 812 15.38 14.44 -15.21
N ALA A 813 14.85 15.54 -15.76
CA ALA A 813 15.66 16.69 -16.18
C ALA A 813 16.38 17.35 -14.98
N ASP A 814 15.72 17.49 -13.83
CA ASP A 814 16.36 17.98 -12.61
C ASP A 814 17.48 17.06 -12.13
N LEU A 815 17.30 15.73 -12.18
CA LEU A 815 18.37 14.79 -11.83
C LEU A 815 19.54 14.89 -12.81
N GLN A 816 19.27 15.00 -14.12
CA GLN A 816 20.28 15.22 -15.15
C GLN A 816 21.07 16.52 -14.92
N GLU A 817 20.38 17.62 -14.60
CA GLU A 817 21.03 18.91 -14.37
C GLU A 817 21.77 18.98 -13.04
N PHE A 818 21.27 18.42 -11.95
CA PHE A 818 21.88 18.65 -10.62
C PHE A 818 22.78 17.51 -10.13
N ILE A 819 22.63 16.29 -10.65
CA ILE A 819 23.24 15.08 -10.06
C ILE A 819 23.93 14.19 -11.11
N TRP A 820 23.34 14.00 -12.30
CA TRP A 820 23.74 12.96 -13.26
C TRP A 820 24.37 13.46 -14.57
N ARG A 821 24.94 14.67 -14.58
CA ARG A 821 25.57 15.30 -15.77
C ARG A 821 26.58 14.40 -16.49
N ASP A 822 27.36 13.63 -15.73
CA ASP A 822 28.47 12.83 -16.24
C ASP A 822 28.08 11.38 -16.60
N TYR A 823 26.80 11.00 -16.46
CA TYR A 823 26.30 9.65 -16.76
C TYR A 823 25.51 9.61 -18.07
N SER A 824 25.55 8.47 -18.76
CA SER A 824 24.78 8.27 -19.99
C SER A 824 23.28 8.09 -19.73
N PRO A 825 22.38 8.40 -20.68
CA PRO A 825 20.94 8.21 -20.52
C PRO A 825 20.52 6.77 -20.16
N SER A 826 21.27 5.78 -20.65
CA SER A 826 21.08 4.36 -20.29
C SER A 826 21.40 4.07 -18.82
N GLU A 827 22.43 4.70 -18.26
CA GLU A 827 22.79 4.55 -16.84
C GLU A 827 21.78 5.28 -15.95
N GLN A 828 21.38 6.50 -16.34
CA GLN A 828 20.34 7.28 -15.65
C GLN A 828 19.00 6.52 -15.56
N ALA A 829 18.60 5.82 -16.62
CA ALA A 829 17.41 4.98 -16.62
C ALA A 829 17.51 3.81 -15.61
N VAL A 830 18.71 3.21 -15.45
CA VAL A 830 18.95 2.20 -14.42
C VAL A 830 18.89 2.82 -13.02
N PHE A 831 19.54 3.97 -12.80
CA PHE A 831 19.54 4.64 -11.49
C PHE A 831 18.14 5.07 -11.05
N LEU A 832 17.32 5.63 -11.94
CA LEU A 832 15.94 6.02 -11.62
C LEU A 832 15.09 4.80 -11.23
N LYS A 833 15.25 3.68 -11.97
CA LYS A 833 14.60 2.41 -11.63
C LYS A 833 15.08 1.86 -10.28
N LEU A 834 16.37 1.97 -9.97
CA LEU A 834 16.93 1.63 -8.66
C LEU A 834 16.38 2.52 -7.53
N MET A 835 16.27 3.83 -7.75
CA MET A 835 15.66 4.75 -6.77
C MET A 835 14.21 4.36 -6.45
N ILE A 836 13.41 4.02 -7.47
CA ILE A 836 12.03 3.55 -7.31
C ILE A 836 11.99 2.19 -6.58
N ALA A 837 12.88 1.26 -6.94
CA ALA A 837 12.99 -0.07 -6.30
C ALA A 837 13.37 0.04 -4.81
N CYS A 838 14.29 0.95 -4.49
CA CYS A 838 14.76 1.25 -3.14
C CYS A 838 13.75 2.04 -2.29
N GLY A 839 12.71 2.61 -2.91
CA GLY A 839 11.79 3.54 -2.24
C GLY A 839 12.45 4.89 -1.91
N ILE A 840 13.50 5.29 -2.65
CA ILE A 840 14.07 6.64 -2.57
C ILE A 840 13.08 7.65 -3.17
N CYS A 841 12.34 7.27 -4.21
CA CYS A 841 11.30 8.09 -4.81
C CYS A 841 10.14 7.26 -5.38
N PHE A 842 9.06 7.94 -5.74
CA PHE A 842 7.94 7.41 -6.50
C PHE A 842 7.44 8.45 -7.52
N ALA A 843 6.84 8.01 -8.63
CA ALA A 843 6.26 8.89 -9.65
C ALA A 843 4.90 9.45 -9.20
N VAL A 844 4.66 10.74 -9.45
CA VAL A 844 3.43 11.46 -9.10
C VAL A 844 2.39 11.39 -10.22
N SER A 845 2.84 11.42 -11.48
CA SER A 845 2.04 11.19 -12.68
C SER A 845 2.60 10.00 -13.45
N GLN A 846 1.73 9.16 -14.03
CA GLN A 846 2.12 8.11 -14.97
C GLN A 846 1.83 8.50 -16.44
N SER A 847 1.38 9.73 -16.68
CA SER A 847 0.98 10.24 -17.98
C SER A 847 1.76 11.52 -18.32
N GLY A 848 2.59 11.43 -19.36
CA GLY A 848 3.48 12.49 -19.87
C GLY A 848 4.65 11.89 -20.66
N PRO A 849 5.43 12.69 -21.40
CA PRO A 849 6.71 12.25 -21.92
C PRO A 849 7.70 12.01 -20.75
N ALA A 850 8.66 11.10 -20.94
CA ALA A 850 9.44 10.51 -19.84
C ALA A 850 10.35 11.49 -19.08
N ASP A 851 10.68 12.61 -19.71
CA ASP A 851 11.43 13.75 -19.16
C ASP A 851 10.56 14.67 -18.27
N ALA A 852 9.26 14.76 -18.54
CA ALA A 852 8.29 15.57 -17.80
C ALA A 852 7.61 14.83 -16.62
N ILE A 853 7.97 13.58 -16.33
CA ILE A 853 7.41 12.84 -15.19
C ILE A 853 7.95 13.42 -13.88
N GLU A 854 7.04 13.92 -13.05
CA GLU A 854 7.35 14.36 -11.69
C GLU A 854 7.46 13.16 -10.73
N TYR A 855 8.46 13.20 -9.85
CA TYR A 855 8.74 12.26 -8.79
C TYR A 855 8.76 12.96 -7.43
N ILE A 856 8.43 12.24 -6.35
CA ILE A 856 8.61 12.68 -4.96
C ILE A 856 9.63 11.78 -4.26
N ALA A 857 10.61 12.37 -3.59
CA ALA A 857 11.51 11.70 -2.64
C ALA A 857 11.06 12.00 -1.19
N PRO A 858 10.55 11.01 -0.42
CA PRO A 858 9.86 11.27 0.85
C PRO A 858 10.68 11.97 1.94
N ASP A 859 12.00 11.80 1.99
CA ASP A 859 12.82 12.36 3.07
C ASP A 859 12.97 13.88 3.00
N PHE A 860 12.78 14.46 1.83
CA PHE A 860 12.80 15.91 1.60
C PHE A 860 11.41 16.54 1.78
N LEU A 861 10.38 15.75 2.11
CA LEU A 861 9.08 16.28 2.49
C LEU A 861 9.16 17.06 3.82
N PRO A 862 8.36 18.11 3.99
CA PRO A 862 8.25 18.83 5.25
C PRO A 862 7.67 17.96 6.38
N ALA A 863 8.24 18.07 7.59
CA ALA A 863 7.89 17.23 8.74
C ALA A 863 6.57 17.63 9.43
N ASN A 864 6.32 18.93 9.59
CA ASN A 864 5.07 19.49 10.12
C ASN A 864 4.43 20.37 9.04
N SER A 865 3.99 19.75 7.95
CA SER A 865 3.50 20.48 6.79
C SER A 865 2.14 21.13 7.08
N HIS A 866 1.94 22.34 6.54
CA HIS A 866 0.60 22.96 6.48
C HIS A 866 -0.38 22.04 5.72
N ALA A 867 0.12 21.25 4.78
CA ALA A 867 -0.63 20.22 4.06
C ALA A 867 -1.19 19.11 4.99
N ARG A 868 -0.45 18.63 6.01
CA ARG A 868 -1.01 17.72 7.04
C ARG A 868 -2.17 18.39 7.76
N LYS A 869 -1.97 19.63 8.23
CA LYS A 869 -3.01 20.40 8.95
C LYS A 869 -4.27 20.55 8.10
N ILE A 870 -4.15 21.00 6.85
CA ILE A 870 -5.29 21.13 5.92
C ILE A 870 -5.96 19.78 5.66
N ALA A 871 -5.17 18.74 5.32
CA ALA A 871 -5.69 17.47 4.87
C ALA A 871 -6.45 16.68 5.94
N VAL A 872 -6.21 16.96 7.23
CA VAL A 872 -6.93 16.34 8.35
C VAL A 872 -7.81 17.30 9.14
N HIS A 873 -7.84 18.60 8.81
CA HIS A 873 -8.63 19.60 9.55
C HIS A 873 -10.12 19.26 9.61
N HIS A 874 -10.61 18.63 8.54
CA HIS A 874 -12.01 18.29 8.34
C HIS A 874 -12.41 16.90 8.87
N LEU A 875 -11.49 16.19 9.52
CA LEU A 875 -11.72 14.89 10.14
C LEU A 875 -12.08 15.10 11.62
N GLU A 876 -13.35 15.38 11.86
CA GLU A 876 -13.91 15.57 13.20
C GLU A 876 -14.44 14.23 13.74
N GLY A 877 -14.17 13.93 15.02
CA GLY A 877 -14.61 12.70 15.70
C GLY A 877 -13.60 11.54 15.68
N GLU A 878 -13.97 10.43 16.31
CA GLU A 878 -13.16 9.19 16.28
C GLU A 878 -13.24 8.51 14.91
N SER A 879 -12.11 7.99 14.43
CA SER A 879 -12.04 7.14 13.23
C SER A 879 -12.96 5.93 13.30
N ASP A 880 -13.55 5.54 12.17
CA ASP A 880 -14.43 4.38 12.04
C ASP A 880 -13.67 3.05 12.21
N ALA A 881 -12.45 3.00 11.65
CA ALA A 881 -11.49 1.95 11.95
C ALA A 881 -10.11 2.54 12.30
N ARG A 882 -9.39 1.87 13.21
CA ARG A 882 -8.06 2.26 13.68
C ARG A 882 -7.20 1.03 13.91
N VAL A 883 -6.05 1.01 13.25
CA VAL A 883 -4.99 0.01 13.45
C VAL A 883 -3.74 0.72 13.97
N GLU A 884 -3.20 0.20 15.05
CA GLU A 884 -1.88 0.58 15.54
C GLU A 884 -0.87 -0.50 15.15
N VAL A 885 0.18 -0.10 14.44
CA VAL A 885 1.28 -0.97 14.05
C VAL A 885 2.51 -0.54 14.82
N HIS A 886 2.75 -1.22 15.95
CA HIS A 886 3.83 -0.89 16.86
C HIS A 886 5.15 -1.57 16.45
N PHE A 887 6.20 -0.77 16.35
CA PHE A 887 7.57 -1.18 16.10
C PHE A 887 8.42 -1.00 17.36
N PRO A 888 9.01 -2.08 17.92
CA PRO A 888 10.00 -2.00 18.99
C PRO A 888 11.22 -1.12 18.65
N PHE A 889 11.53 -1.01 17.36
CA PHE A 889 12.51 -0.08 16.80
C PHE A 889 12.02 0.36 15.42
N LEU A 890 11.81 1.66 15.19
CA LEU A 890 11.34 2.18 13.91
C LEU A 890 12.45 2.93 13.16
N HIS A 891 12.86 2.37 12.01
CA HIS A 891 13.77 3.05 11.11
C HIS A 891 13.08 4.03 10.15
N ASP A 892 13.72 5.16 9.87
CA ASP A 892 13.24 6.21 8.94
C ASP A 892 12.90 5.65 7.54
N GLY A 893 13.69 4.69 7.05
CA GLY A 893 13.48 3.96 5.80
C GLY A 893 12.21 3.09 5.74
N ILE A 894 11.63 2.66 6.87
CA ILE A 894 10.35 1.95 6.89
C ILE A 894 9.21 2.92 6.53
N ILE A 895 9.29 4.15 7.07
CA ILE A 895 8.37 5.24 6.76
C ILE A 895 8.51 5.60 5.27
N ARG A 896 9.75 5.80 4.79
CA ARG A 896 10.05 6.09 3.38
C ARG A 896 9.50 5.01 2.42
N GLY A 897 9.67 3.74 2.79
CA GLY A 897 9.14 2.60 2.03
C GLY A 897 7.62 2.57 1.98
N LEU A 898 6.94 2.85 3.11
CA LEU A 898 5.49 2.96 3.18
C LEU A 898 4.97 4.12 2.33
N LEU A 899 5.53 5.31 2.48
CA LEU A 899 5.14 6.48 1.69
C LEU A 899 5.40 6.28 0.19
N SER A 900 6.48 5.58 -0.19
CA SER A 900 6.76 5.21 -1.59
C SER A 900 5.91 4.06 -2.11
N TRP A 901 5.42 3.17 -1.24
CA TRP A 901 4.41 2.18 -1.60
C TRP A 901 3.09 2.90 -1.85
N ILE A 902 2.54 3.65 -0.89
CA ILE A 902 1.33 4.46 -1.07
C ILE A 902 1.46 5.36 -2.30
N GLY A 903 2.58 6.09 -2.42
CA GLY A 903 2.87 7.03 -3.50
C GLY A 903 2.91 6.43 -4.90
N ARG A 904 3.51 5.25 -5.09
CA ARG A 904 3.50 4.54 -6.40
C ARG A 904 2.10 4.23 -6.92
N HIS A 905 1.14 4.12 -6.00
CA HIS A 905 -0.24 3.81 -6.33
C HIS A 905 -1.11 5.08 -6.38
N ALA A 906 -0.89 6.02 -5.45
CA ALA A 906 -1.70 7.21 -5.27
C ALA A 906 -1.30 8.40 -6.14
N GLY A 907 -0.01 8.54 -6.46
CA GLY A 907 0.52 9.65 -7.25
C GLY A 907 0.11 11.02 -6.67
N SER A 908 -0.44 11.88 -7.54
CA SER A 908 -0.94 13.22 -7.21
C SER A 908 -2.16 13.27 -6.27
N HIS A 909 -2.81 12.13 -5.98
CA HIS A 909 -4.08 12.10 -5.23
C HIS A 909 -3.91 11.98 -3.70
N ALA A 910 -2.68 11.75 -3.24
CA ALA A 910 -2.35 11.70 -1.82
C ALA A 910 -1.50 12.92 -1.42
N ILE A 911 -1.72 13.40 -0.19
CA ILE A 911 -0.99 14.51 0.41
C ILE A 911 0.04 13.92 1.38
N PHE A 912 1.32 14.06 1.04
CA PHE A 912 2.43 13.47 1.78
C PHE A 912 3.13 14.49 2.70
N TRP A 913 3.62 14.01 3.84
CA TRP A 913 4.56 14.71 4.73
C TRP A 913 5.63 13.72 5.22
N LYS A 914 6.69 14.21 5.89
CA LYS A 914 7.85 13.34 6.22
C LYS A 914 7.49 12.12 7.09
N SER A 915 6.47 12.24 7.93
CA SER A 915 6.06 11.23 8.93
C SER A 915 4.71 10.57 8.62
N GLY A 916 4.17 10.72 7.41
CA GLY A 916 2.82 10.25 7.13
C GLY A 916 2.21 10.77 5.82
N CYS A 917 0.95 10.42 5.60
CA CYS A 917 0.17 10.93 4.47
C CYS A 917 -1.33 10.88 4.78
N TRP A 918 -2.07 11.75 4.10
CA TRP A 918 -3.51 11.66 3.96
C TRP A 918 -3.85 11.32 2.52
N LEU A 919 -4.87 10.49 2.33
CA LEU A 919 -5.45 10.22 1.02
C LEU A 919 -6.94 9.92 1.15
N TYR A 920 -7.63 10.02 0.03
CA TYR A 920 -8.99 9.51 -0.14
C TYR A 920 -8.92 8.32 -1.10
N ASP A 921 -9.34 7.12 -0.68
CA ASP A 921 -9.57 6.02 -1.61
C ASP A 921 -11.01 6.11 -2.13
N ALA A 922 -11.14 6.41 -3.42
CA ALA A 922 -12.44 6.51 -4.08
C ALA A 922 -13.18 5.16 -4.18
N ARG A 923 -12.49 4.02 -3.98
CA ARG A 923 -13.09 2.67 -3.98
C ARG A 923 -13.88 2.42 -2.71
N THR A 924 -13.22 2.54 -1.54
CA THR A 924 -13.80 2.34 -0.21
C THR A 924 -14.55 3.58 0.30
N ARG A 925 -14.41 4.70 -0.43
CA ARG A 925 -14.85 6.06 -0.08
C ARG A 925 -14.34 6.54 1.27
N SER A 926 -13.26 5.93 1.74
CA SER A 926 -12.69 6.23 3.03
C SER A 926 -11.50 7.17 2.88
N GLU A 927 -11.40 8.11 3.81
CA GLU A 927 -10.17 8.85 4.02
C GLU A 927 -9.25 8.02 4.91
N LEU A 928 -7.97 7.95 4.53
CA LEU A 928 -6.91 7.32 5.29
C LEU A 928 -5.94 8.41 5.76
N VAL A 929 -5.68 8.44 7.06
CA VAL A 929 -4.51 9.10 7.65
C VAL A 929 -3.57 8.03 8.14
N VAL A 930 -2.34 8.08 7.64
CA VAL A 930 -1.20 7.38 8.25
C VAL A 930 -0.32 8.43 8.90
N ASP A 931 -0.07 8.28 10.20
CA ASP A 931 0.91 9.08 10.94
C ASP A 931 1.83 8.19 11.78
N VAL A 932 3.07 8.63 11.96
CA VAL A 932 4.05 7.99 12.85
C VAL A 932 4.08 8.70 14.21
N ASP A 933 3.70 7.97 15.25
CA ASP A 933 3.79 8.40 16.64
C ASP A 933 5.06 7.84 17.29
N ARG A 934 6.00 8.74 17.64
CA ARG A 934 7.24 8.42 18.37
C ARG A 934 7.13 8.68 19.88
N THR A 935 5.98 9.06 20.41
CA THR A 935 5.80 9.36 21.84
C THR A 935 5.67 8.11 22.70
N ASN A 936 5.36 6.96 22.10
CA ASN A 936 5.23 5.65 22.76
C ASN A 936 6.59 4.94 23.02
N SER A 937 7.72 5.64 22.91
CA SER A 937 9.04 5.11 23.25
C SER A 937 9.14 4.81 24.75
N THR A 938 9.53 3.58 25.12
CA THR A 938 9.77 3.22 26.52
C THR A 938 11.24 3.45 26.91
N PRO A 939 11.61 3.49 28.20
CA PRO A 939 13.02 3.56 28.61
C PRO A 939 13.89 2.40 28.07
N ASP A 940 13.27 1.25 27.82
CA ASP A 940 13.93 0.05 27.27
C ASP A 940 13.95 0.03 25.72
N GLN A 941 13.14 0.87 25.07
CA GLN A 941 13.01 1.01 23.60
C GLN A 941 12.87 2.50 23.22
N PRO A 942 13.91 3.33 23.43
CA PRO A 942 13.88 4.77 23.16
C PRO A 942 13.71 5.12 21.66
N PHE A 943 13.98 4.19 20.74
CA PHE A 943 13.71 4.36 19.29
C PHE A 943 12.49 3.55 18.80
N GLY A 944 11.67 3.03 19.71
CA GLY A 944 10.37 2.45 19.41
C GLY A 944 9.35 3.50 18.99
N ALA A 945 8.42 3.12 18.10
CA ALA A 945 7.37 4.01 17.60
C ALA A 945 6.21 3.19 17.02
N SER A 946 5.05 3.82 16.83
CA SER A 946 3.86 3.19 16.24
C SER A 946 3.40 3.95 15.01
N PHE A 947 2.97 3.24 13.96
CA PHE A 947 2.10 3.85 12.94
C PHE A 947 0.67 3.83 13.46
N SER A 948 0.00 4.97 13.42
CA SER A 948 -1.45 5.07 13.54
C SER A 948 -2.02 5.08 12.13
N ILE A 949 -2.76 4.03 11.77
CA ILE A 949 -3.55 3.93 10.55
C ILE A 949 -4.99 4.21 10.99
N CYS A 950 -5.48 5.40 10.68
CA CYS A 950 -6.85 5.80 10.98
C CYS A 950 -7.62 6.00 9.69
N THR A 951 -8.83 5.48 9.63
CA THR A 951 -9.70 5.56 8.46
C THR A 951 -11.10 5.99 8.84
N TRP A 952 -11.69 6.86 8.02
CA TRP A 952 -13.04 7.40 8.19
C TRP A 952 -13.85 7.21 6.91
N GLY A 953 -15.15 6.97 7.03
CA GLY A 953 -16.04 6.73 5.92
C GLY A 953 -16.25 5.26 5.60
N ASP A 954 -16.87 5.02 4.45
CA ASP A 954 -17.86 3.95 4.34
C ASP A 954 -17.29 2.51 4.49
N ASP A 955 -16.25 2.12 3.74
CA ASP A 955 -15.51 0.86 3.97
C ASP A 955 -14.17 1.08 4.71
N ALA A 956 -14.15 1.95 5.74
CA ALA A 956 -12.94 2.29 6.49
C ALA A 956 -12.13 1.05 6.95
N THR A 957 -12.80 0.01 7.44
CA THR A 957 -12.18 -1.27 7.83
C THR A 957 -11.42 -1.95 6.68
N GLU A 958 -11.93 -1.93 5.44
CA GLU A 958 -11.22 -2.55 4.31
C GLU A 958 -9.98 -1.73 3.93
N LEU A 959 -10.08 -0.40 3.91
CA LEU A 959 -8.91 0.46 3.65
C LEU A 959 -7.85 0.34 4.74
N ALA A 960 -8.28 0.21 6.01
CA ALA A 960 -7.39 -0.05 7.14
C ALA A 960 -6.70 -1.41 7.04
N ASP A 961 -7.42 -2.48 6.67
CA ASP A 961 -6.85 -3.83 6.50
C ASP A 961 -5.86 -3.88 5.32
N VAL A 962 -6.23 -3.29 4.17
CA VAL A 962 -5.32 -3.17 3.01
C VAL A 962 -4.05 -2.42 3.40
N SER A 963 -4.17 -1.31 4.13
CA SER A 963 -3.03 -0.49 4.58
C SER A 963 -2.18 -1.20 5.63
N ALA A 964 -2.82 -1.88 6.60
CA ALA A 964 -2.13 -2.72 7.60
C ALA A 964 -1.42 -3.90 6.93
N SER A 965 -1.99 -4.47 5.86
CA SER A 965 -1.42 -5.61 5.15
C SER A 965 -0.08 -5.30 4.47
N TYR A 966 0.28 -4.03 4.26
CA TYR A 966 1.66 -3.65 3.89
C TYR A 966 2.66 -4.19 4.93
N PHE A 967 2.33 -4.08 6.22
CA PHE A 967 3.15 -4.57 7.32
C PHE A 967 3.09 -6.10 7.51
N ASP A 968 2.12 -6.77 6.88
CA ASP A 968 2.10 -8.23 6.79
C ASP A 968 2.85 -8.79 5.57
N ARG A 969 3.01 -8.02 4.50
CA ARG A 969 3.63 -8.45 3.22
C ARG A 969 5.14 -8.22 3.15
N ASN A 970 5.66 -7.22 3.85
CA ASN A 970 7.10 -6.91 3.85
C ASN A 970 7.84 -7.67 4.95
N ALA A 971 9.11 -8.02 4.68
CA ALA A 971 10.01 -8.53 5.71
C ALA A 971 10.54 -7.38 6.57
N TYR A 972 10.52 -7.55 7.89
CA TYR A 972 11.07 -6.61 8.86
C TYR A 972 12.03 -7.33 9.79
N CYS A 973 13.07 -6.62 10.22
CA CYS A 973 14.10 -7.13 11.12
C CYS A 973 13.51 -7.65 12.44
N THR A 974 12.70 -6.81 13.08
CA THR A 974 11.73 -7.21 14.09
C THR A 974 10.33 -7.01 13.48
N PRO A 975 9.48 -8.04 13.37
CA PRO A 975 8.12 -7.86 12.87
C PRO A 975 7.32 -6.96 13.83
N PRO A 976 6.54 -6.01 13.31
CA PRO A 976 5.70 -5.16 14.15
C PRO A 976 4.54 -5.94 14.76
N THR A 977 4.03 -5.47 15.90
CA THR A 977 2.76 -5.94 16.43
C THR A 977 1.64 -5.09 15.85
N ILE A 978 0.78 -5.72 15.04
CA ILE A 978 -0.43 -5.09 14.47
C ILE A 978 -1.57 -5.31 15.47
N ARG A 979 -2.18 -4.23 15.94
CA ARG A 979 -3.32 -4.24 16.86
C ARG A 979 -4.47 -3.43 16.27
N TRP A 980 -5.61 -4.08 16.07
CA TRP A 980 -6.85 -3.36 15.84
C TRP A 980 -7.32 -2.71 17.15
N ILE A 981 -7.57 -1.41 17.09
CA ILE A 981 -8.14 -0.62 18.20
C ILE A 981 -9.64 -0.47 18.02
N LYS A 982 -10.11 -0.36 16.76
CA LYS A 982 -11.51 -0.23 16.39
C LYS A 982 -11.70 -0.73 14.94
N GLY A 983 -12.84 -1.36 14.66
CA GLY A 983 -13.22 -1.81 13.32
C GLY A 983 -12.42 -3.00 12.78
N GLU A 984 -12.07 -3.99 13.61
CA GLU A 984 -11.44 -5.23 13.14
C GLU A 984 -12.38 -6.00 12.20
N PRO A 985 -11.93 -6.49 11.02
CA PRO A 985 -12.79 -7.22 10.10
C PRO A 985 -13.22 -8.57 10.68
N GLU A 986 -14.55 -8.78 10.76
CA GLU A 986 -15.20 -10.02 11.24
C GLU A 986 -14.81 -11.28 10.44
N TYR A 987 -14.24 -11.09 9.25
CA TYR A 987 -13.64 -12.13 8.44
C TYR A 987 -12.37 -11.60 7.78
N ARG A 988 -11.19 -12.02 8.25
CA ARG A 988 -9.96 -11.88 7.46
C ARG A 988 -10.10 -12.80 6.24
N LYS A 989 -10.63 -12.26 5.13
CA LYS A 989 -10.59 -12.94 3.82
C LYS A 989 -9.16 -13.47 3.65
N PRO A 990 -8.94 -14.79 3.48
CA PRO A 990 -7.61 -15.26 3.13
C PRO A 990 -7.28 -14.62 1.79
N TYR A 991 -6.37 -13.64 1.80
CA TYR A 991 -5.81 -13.03 0.60
C TYR A 991 -5.06 -14.13 -0.17
N LEU A 992 -5.81 -14.88 -0.97
CA LEU A 992 -5.33 -15.80 -1.99
C LEU A 992 -4.75 -14.97 -3.14
N PHE A 993 -3.63 -14.30 -2.87
CA PHE A 993 -2.55 -14.29 -3.84
C PHE A 993 -2.08 -15.73 -4.00
N THR A 994 -2.75 -16.49 -4.87
CA THR A 994 -2.09 -17.60 -5.54
C THR A 994 -0.98 -16.99 -6.37
N TYR A 995 0.24 -17.01 -5.83
CA TYR A 995 1.45 -16.68 -6.54
C TYR A 995 1.68 -17.77 -7.60
N GLN A 996 0.98 -17.68 -8.73
CA GLN A 996 1.41 -18.41 -9.92
C GLN A 996 2.78 -17.87 -10.29
N ALA A 997 3.80 -18.68 -10.02
CA ALA A 997 5.14 -18.45 -10.52
C ALA A 997 5.14 -18.59 -12.05
N GLN A 998 4.83 -17.50 -12.76
CA GLN A 998 5.20 -17.38 -14.17
C GLN A 998 6.65 -16.91 -14.28
N SER A 999 7.54 -17.88 -14.12
CA SER A 999 8.84 -17.87 -14.78
C SER A 999 8.63 -17.85 -16.30
N SER A 1000 8.84 -16.70 -16.94
CA SER A 1000 9.31 -16.54 -18.34
C SER A 1000 9.18 -15.08 -18.78
N VAL A 1001 10.27 -14.52 -19.27
CA VAL A 1001 10.39 -13.14 -19.78
C VAL A 1001 9.42 -12.84 -20.93
N GLY A 1002 8.83 -11.63 -20.89
CA GLY A 1002 8.06 -10.99 -21.97
C GLY A 1002 7.53 -9.63 -21.50
N GLU A 1003 8.03 -8.53 -22.06
CA GLU A 1003 7.69 -7.14 -21.67
C GLU A 1003 6.31 -6.68 -22.25
N PRO A 1004 5.82 -5.46 -21.95
CA PRO A 1004 5.18 -5.11 -20.69
C PRO A 1004 3.72 -4.63 -20.91
N ALA A 1005 2.77 -5.12 -20.10
CA ALA A 1005 1.40 -4.59 -20.07
C ALA A 1005 0.79 -4.66 -18.67
N ASP A 1006 0.56 -3.47 -18.10
CA ASP A 1006 -0.36 -3.06 -17.02
C ASP A 1006 -0.57 -3.96 -15.79
N SER A 1007 -0.24 -3.37 -14.64
CA SER A 1007 -0.31 -3.95 -13.29
C SER A 1007 -1.74 -4.17 -12.78
N ALA A 1008 -2.10 -5.43 -12.52
CA ALA A 1008 -3.14 -5.77 -11.54
C ALA A 1008 -2.56 -5.75 -10.11
N THR A 1009 -3.44 -5.62 -9.11
CA THR A 1009 -3.16 -5.60 -7.66
C THR A 1009 -2.44 -4.36 -7.11
N SER A 1010 -3.07 -3.22 -7.31
CA SER A 1010 -2.70 -1.92 -6.74
C SER A 1010 -3.97 -1.13 -6.42
N PRO A 1011 -4.15 -0.49 -5.24
CA PRO A 1011 -5.16 0.55 -5.07
C PRO A 1011 -5.05 1.65 -6.14
N VAL A 1012 -6.18 2.20 -6.56
CA VAL A 1012 -6.30 3.20 -7.64
C VAL A 1012 -6.97 4.42 -7.03
N PHE A 1013 -6.21 5.50 -6.96
CA PHE A 1013 -6.60 6.71 -6.27
C PHE A 1013 -7.04 7.75 -7.30
N ALA A 1014 -8.00 8.58 -6.92
CA ALA A 1014 -8.60 9.59 -7.77
C ALA A 1014 -8.69 10.93 -7.02
N PRO A 1015 -8.90 12.07 -7.70
CA PRO A 1015 -8.90 13.37 -7.04
C PRO A 1015 -10.04 13.49 -6.03
N ALA A 1016 -9.72 14.03 -4.86
CA ALA A 1016 -10.72 14.37 -3.85
C ALA A 1016 -11.72 15.39 -4.42
N SER A 1017 -12.97 14.95 -4.57
CA SER A 1017 -14.13 15.82 -4.76
C SER A 1017 -15.03 15.67 -3.54
N ARG A 1018 -14.68 16.39 -2.46
CA ARG A 1018 -15.49 16.49 -1.25
C ARG A 1018 -16.75 17.31 -1.52
N PRO A 1019 -17.95 16.82 -1.17
CA PRO A 1019 -18.96 17.66 -0.55
C PRO A 1019 -18.53 17.89 0.92
N LEU A 1020 -18.48 19.14 1.37
CA LEU A 1020 -18.18 19.50 2.75
C LEU A 1020 -19.33 20.32 3.33
N ALA A 1021 -19.71 20.04 4.57
CA ALA A 1021 -20.56 20.88 5.40
C ALA A 1021 -20.15 20.73 6.88
N ALA A 1022 -19.66 21.83 7.50
CA ALA A 1022 -19.65 22.19 8.94
C ALA A 1022 -19.00 21.21 10.00
N GLN A 1023 -18.31 21.62 11.09
CA GLN A 1023 -18.03 22.99 11.62
C GLN A 1023 -16.89 23.09 12.69
N SER A 1024 -15.96 24.04 12.45
CA SER A 1024 -15.13 24.85 13.39
C SER A 1024 -13.93 24.20 14.14
N GLY A 1025 -12.82 24.89 14.45
CA GLY A 1025 -12.40 26.29 14.14
C GLY A 1025 -11.15 26.74 14.93
N SER A 1026 -10.36 27.72 14.43
CA SER A 1026 -9.18 28.31 15.12
C SER A 1026 -8.84 29.74 14.60
N ARG A 1027 -7.74 30.39 15.04
CA ARG A 1027 -7.46 31.83 14.76
C ARG A 1027 -7.17 32.14 13.27
N PRO A 1028 -7.54 33.33 12.74
CA PRO A 1028 -7.49 33.62 11.31
C PRO A 1028 -6.09 34.05 10.80
N ILE A 1029 -5.76 33.60 9.58
CA ILE A 1029 -4.52 33.93 8.84
C ILE A 1029 -4.82 34.99 7.76
N VAL A 1030 -3.86 35.89 7.50
CA VAL A 1030 -3.97 37.01 6.54
C VAL A 1030 -2.75 37.08 5.60
N TYR A 1031 -2.96 36.96 4.29
CA TYR A 1031 -1.88 36.98 3.28
C TYR A 1031 -1.69 38.37 2.67
N ILE A 1032 -0.56 39.04 2.85
CA ILE A 1032 -0.28 40.36 2.24
C ILE A 1032 0.37 40.20 0.85
N SER A 1033 -0.36 40.57 -0.20
CA SER A 1033 0.10 40.57 -1.60
C SER A 1033 0.52 41.99 -2.01
N TYR A 1034 1.71 42.18 -2.58
CA TYR A 1034 2.14 43.50 -3.09
C TYR A 1034 3.28 43.44 -4.11
N ALA A 1035 3.41 44.46 -4.97
CA ALA A 1035 4.48 44.50 -5.97
C ALA A 1035 5.84 44.88 -5.36
N TRP A 1036 6.86 44.06 -5.62
CA TRP A 1036 8.21 44.25 -5.08
C TRP A 1036 9.21 44.83 -6.11
N GLY A 1037 10.44 45.11 -5.66
CA GLY A 1037 11.58 45.42 -6.53
C GLY A 1037 11.68 46.87 -7.00
N ASP A 1038 11.62 47.87 -6.10
CA ASP A 1038 12.04 49.24 -6.43
C ASP A 1038 12.58 50.01 -5.21
N ASN A 1039 13.90 49.96 -5.00
CA ASN A 1039 14.58 50.77 -3.98
C ASN A 1039 15.08 52.11 -4.57
N SER A 1040 14.93 52.28 -5.89
CA SER A 1040 15.39 53.41 -6.69
C SER A 1040 14.54 54.65 -6.44
N THR A 1041 13.21 54.49 -6.44
CA THR A 1041 12.24 55.57 -6.23
C THR A 1041 11.91 55.76 -4.75
N GLU A 1042 11.43 56.96 -4.40
CA GLU A 1042 11.02 57.29 -3.03
C GLU A 1042 9.74 56.53 -2.63
N GLU A 1043 8.80 56.42 -3.57
CA GLU A 1043 7.54 55.68 -3.44
C GLU A 1043 7.76 54.18 -3.16
N GLY A 1044 8.72 53.54 -3.82
CA GLY A 1044 9.03 52.12 -3.62
C GLY A 1044 9.55 51.80 -2.21
N ARG A 1045 10.42 52.66 -1.66
CA ARG A 1045 10.86 52.57 -0.24
C ARG A 1045 9.72 52.85 0.73
N THR A 1046 8.87 53.82 0.39
CA THR A 1046 7.72 54.21 1.22
C THR A 1046 6.72 53.06 1.32
N ARG A 1047 6.39 52.39 0.21
CA ARG A 1047 5.54 51.19 0.21
C ARG A 1047 6.11 50.10 1.10
N ASP A 1048 7.40 49.78 0.94
CA ASP A 1048 8.07 48.77 1.79
C ASP A 1048 7.97 49.10 3.30
N GLN A 1049 8.13 50.37 3.69
CA GLN A 1049 7.97 50.81 5.09
C GLN A 1049 6.54 50.62 5.62
N ILE A 1050 5.50 50.85 4.80
CA ILE A 1050 4.10 50.58 5.17
C ILE A 1050 3.92 49.09 5.43
N VAL A 1051 4.40 48.24 4.52
CA VAL A 1051 4.18 46.79 4.61
C VAL A 1051 4.93 46.20 5.80
N ASP A 1052 6.17 46.65 6.05
CA ASP A 1052 6.97 46.29 7.22
C ASP A 1052 6.26 46.65 8.55
N ALA A 1053 5.56 47.79 8.60
CA ALA A 1053 4.87 48.27 9.80
C ALA A 1053 3.46 47.66 9.99
N LEU A 1054 2.72 47.41 8.91
CA LEU A 1054 1.46 46.66 8.95
C LEU A 1054 1.67 45.24 9.48
N GLU A 1055 2.75 44.59 9.06
CA GLU A 1055 3.12 43.24 9.52
C GLU A 1055 3.29 43.18 11.05
N VAL A 1056 3.90 44.20 11.65
CA VAL A 1056 4.02 44.32 13.13
C VAL A 1056 2.65 44.46 13.79
N ARG A 1057 1.77 45.29 13.22
CA ARG A 1057 0.45 45.60 13.81
C ARG A 1057 -0.56 44.48 13.70
N LEU A 1058 -0.56 43.72 12.61
CA LEU A 1058 -1.39 42.51 12.46
C LEU A 1058 -1.12 41.51 13.61
N GLY A 1059 0.17 41.32 13.96
CA GLY A 1059 0.58 40.48 15.08
C GLY A 1059 0.09 40.99 16.45
N GLU A 1060 0.10 42.30 16.67
CA GLU A 1060 -0.48 42.90 17.89
C GLU A 1060 -2.01 42.76 17.98
N TRP A 1061 -2.67 42.51 16.86
CA TRP A 1061 -4.13 42.37 16.78
C TRP A 1061 -4.63 40.92 16.80
N GLY A 1062 -3.71 39.95 16.84
CA GLY A 1062 -4.03 38.53 16.93
C GLY A 1062 -4.22 37.82 15.59
N TYR A 1063 -3.84 38.45 14.48
CA TYR A 1063 -3.86 37.90 13.12
C TYR A 1063 -2.44 37.50 12.68
N GLU A 1064 -2.31 36.41 11.92
CA GLU A 1064 -1.02 35.95 11.39
C GLU A 1064 -0.80 36.46 9.96
N ALA A 1065 0.24 37.28 9.75
CA ALA A 1065 0.48 38.02 8.50
C ALA A 1065 1.54 37.35 7.61
N VAL A 1066 1.22 37.06 6.35
CA VAL A 1066 2.05 36.25 5.43
C VAL A 1066 2.34 37.00 4.12
N ARG A 1067 3.59 37.38 3.81
CA ARG A 1067 3.88 38.23 2.63
C ARG A 1067 5.12 37.92 1.80
N ASP A 1068 5.07 38.41 0.57
CA ASP A 1068 6.00 38.11 -0.51
C ASP A 1068 7.49 38.39 -0.17
N LYS A 1069 7.82 39.57 0.38
CA LYS A 1069 9.21 40.02 0.64
C LYS A 1069 10.05 39.15 1.60
N ARG A 1070 9.39 38.33 2.43
CA ARG A 1070 10.04 37.41 3.38
C ARG A 1070 9.88 35.94 2.97
N VAL A 1071 8.90 35.65 2.12
CA VAL A 1071 8.53 34.28 1.73
C VAL A 1071 9.12 33.93 0.37
N LEU A 1072 9.09 34.82 -0.63
CA LEU A 1072 9.84 34.66 -1.89
C LEU A 1072 11.26 35.23 -1.80
N ARG A 1073 12.20 34.42 -2.25
CA ARG A 1073 13.63 34.71 -2.42
C ARG A 1073 13.97 34.62 -3.91
N MET A 1074 15.09 35.21 -4.33
CA MET A 1074 15.60 35.03 -5.70
C MET A 1074 15.76 33.54 -6.03
N GLY A 1075 14.96 33.03 -6.97
CA GLY A 1075 14.89 31.62 -7.37
C GLY A 1075 13.64 30.88 -6.90
N ASP A 1076 12.88 31.42 -5.94
CA ASP A 1076 11.57 30.86 -5.59
C ASP A 1076 10.57 31.21 -6.71
N SER A 1077 9.83 30.20 -7.17
CA SER A 1077 8.88 30.36 -8.27
C SER A 1077 7.70 31.23 -7.83
N LEU A 1078 7.65 32.46 -8.34
CA LEU A 1078 6.47 33.32 -8.23
C LEU A 1078 5.20 32.53 -8.60
N SER A 1079 5.22 31.77 -9.70
CA SER A 1079 4.10 30.96 -10.18
C SER A 1079 3.54 29.94 -9.18
N ALA A 1080 4.35 29.47 -8.23
CA ALA A 1080 3.92 28.56 -7.17
C ALA A 1080 3.35 29.31 -5.96
N PHE A 1081 4.04 30.36 -5.49
CA PHE A 1081 3.58 31.21 -4.39
C PHE A 1081 2.25 31.90 -4.72
N MET A 1082 2.08 32.32 -5.98
CA MET A 1082 0.88 33.01 -6.45
C MET A 1082 -0.36 32.09 -6.54
N LYS A 1083 -0.16 30.78 -6.77
CA LYS A 1083 -1.23 29.77 -6.65
C LYS A 1083 -1.60 29.47 -5.19
N CYS A 1084 -0.76 29.83 -4.21
CA CYS A 1084 -1.03 29.70 -2.78
C CYS A 1084 -1.74 30.93 -2.21
N ILE A 1085 -1.30 32.15 -2.53
CA ILE A 1085 -2.03 33.37 -2.13
C ILE A 1085 -3.47 33.36 -2.66
N ALA A 1086 -3.68 32.92 -3.91
CA ALA A 1086 -5.00 32.76 -4.52
C ALA A 1086 -6.02 31.91 -3.74
N LYS A 1087 -5.58 31.12 -2.75
CA LYS A 1087 -6.41 30.19 -1.94
C LYS A 1087 -6.58 30.61 -0.47
N GLY A 1088 -6.04 31.76 -0.06
CA GLY A 1088 -6.11 32.23 1.32
C GLY A 1088 -7.53 32.62 1.76
N GLU A 1089 -7.85 32.43 3.04
CA GLU A 1089 -9.14 32.83 3.61
C GLU A 1089 -9.27 34.34 3.86
N ARG A 1090 -8.15 35.07 4.07
CA ARG A 1090 -8.07 36.54 4.11
C ARG A 1090 -6.77 37.01 3.45
N ILE A 1091 -6.83 38.01 2.57
CA ILE A 1091 -5.71 38.42 1.70
C ILE A 1091 -5.63 39.94 1.63
N LEU A 1092 -4.65 40.55 2.31
CA LEU A 1092 -4.40 41.99 2.35
C LEU A 1092 -3.61 42.47 1.10
N ALA A 1093 -4.30 42.82 0.01
CA ALA A 1093 -3.64 43.23 -1.24
C ALA A 1093 -3.28 44.73 -1.25
N ILE A 1094 -1.99 45.08 -1.34
CA ILE A 1094 -1.50 46.46 -1.41
C ILE A 1094 -1.33 46.87 -2.88
N ILE A 1095 -2.37 47.52 -3.40
CA ILE A 1095 -2.56 47.81 -4.81
C ILE A 1095 -1.95 49.18 -5.14
N SER A 1096 -1.04 49.18 -6.12
CA SER A 1096 -0.31 50.34 -6.69
C SER A 1096 -0.29 50.20 -8.22
N ALA A 1097 0.14 51.21 -8.98
CA ALA A 1097 0.20 51.07 -10.44
C ALA A 1097 1.12 49.90 -10.85
N LYS A 1098 2.28 49.79 -10.20
CA LYS A 1098 3.23 48.68 -10.37
C LYS A 1098 2.67 47.30 -9.94
N TYR A 1099 1.61 47.26 -9.13
CA TYR A 1099 0.88 46.01 -8.82
C TYR A 1099 0.02 45.59 -10.01
N LEU A 1100 -0.75 46.53 -10.56
CA LEU A 1100 -1.68 46.27 -11.64
C LEU A 1100 -0.99 45.99 -12.98
N GLU A 1101 0.25 46.43 -13.16
CA GLU A 1101 1.10 46.12 -14.33
C GLU A 1101 1.98 44.86 -14.16
N SER A 1102 1.93 44.19 -12.99
CA SER A 1102 2.74 42.99 -12.71
C SER A 1102 1.99 41.70 -13.04
N PHE A 1103 2.55 40.86 -13.91
CA PHE A 1103 2.01 39.52 -14.24
C PHE A 1103 1.74 38.71 -12.97
N ALA A 1104 2.63 38.88 -11.99
CA ALA A 1104 2.60 38.16 -10.74
C ALA A 1104 1.39 38.51 -9.87
N CYS A 1105 1.30 39.78 -9.50
CA CYS A 1105 0.22 40.32 -8.70
C CYS A 1105 -1.15 40.13 -9.38
N MET A 1106 -1.19 40.19 -10.71
CA MET A 1106 -2.40 39.90 -11.49
C MET A 1106 -2.78 38.41 -11.48
N SER A 1107 -1.82 37.49 -11.46
CA SER A 1107 -2.07 36.06 -11.30
C SER A 1107 -2.67 35.73 -9.93
N GLU A 1108 -2.24 36.42 -8.86
CA GLU A 1108 -2.83 36.27 -7.52
C GLU A 1108 -4.25 36.83 -7.48
N LEU A 1109 -4.41 38.11 -7.85
CA LEU A 1109 -5.68 38.82 -7.77
C LEU A 1109 -6.77 38.13 -8.61
N TYR A 1110 -6.41 37.61 -9.79
CA TYR A 1110 -7.32 36.80 -10.60
C TYR A 1110 -7.60 35.42 -9.98
N GLY A 1111 -6.62 34.77 -9.37
CA GLY A 1111 -6.80 33.49 -8.69
C GLY A 1111 -7.75 33.58 -7.49
N VAL A 1112 -7.75 34.70 -6.75
CA VAL A 1112 -8.73 34.97 -5.67
C VAL A 1112 -10.14 35.17 -6.24
N TYR A 1113 -10.25 35.91 -7.35
CA TYR A 1113 -11.52 36.13 -8.05
C TYR A 1113 -12.13 34.83 -8.61
N GLU A 1114 -11.28 33.90 -9.09
CA GLU A 1114 -11.69 32.57 -9.56
C GLU A 1114 -12.15 31.66 -8.40
N HIS A 1115 -11.49 31.70 -7.23
CA HIS A 1115 -11.88 30.93 -6.05
C HIS A 1115 -13.12 31.48 -5.30
N ALA A 1116 -13.56 32.71 -5.59
CA ALA A 1116 -14.76 33.34 -5.02
C ALA A 1116 -15.99 33.28 -5.94
N ASN A 1117 -15.94 32.47 -7.01
CA ASN A 1117 -17.03 32.22 -7.97
C ASN A 1117 -17.78 33.49 -8.46
N THR A 1118 -17.05 34.59 -8.64
CA THR A 1118 -17.53 35.92 -9.08
C THR A 1118 -18.49 36.67 -8.14
N ALA A 1119 -18.70 36.23 -6.90
CA ALA A 1119 -19.53 36.96 -5.93
C ALA A 1119 -18.73 38.09 -5.23
N GLN A 1120 -19.17 39.35 -5.37
CA GLN A 1120 -18.49 40.52 -4.79
C GLN A 1120 -18.27 40.41 -3.27
N SER A 1121 -19.25 39.87 -2.53
CA SER A 1121 -19.17 39.70 -1.07
C SER A 1121 -18.16 38.62 -0.64
N GLU A 1122 -18.16 37.44 -1.27
CA GLU A 1122 -17.22 36.35 -0.94
C GLU A 1122 -15.79 36.69 -1.40
N PHE A 1123 -15.67 37.46 -2.48
CA PHE A 1123 -14.40 38.03 -2.96
C PHE A 1123 -13.83 39.08 -1.99
N LEU A 1124 -14.64 40.03 -1.50
CA LEU A 1124 -14.20 41.06 -0.56
C LEU A 1124 -14.09 40.55 0.89
N GLU A 1125 -14.77 39.46 1.26
CA GLU A 1125 -14.50 38.75 2.50
C GLU A 1125 -13.11 38.08 2.46
N ARG A 1126 -12.70 37.52 1.31
CA ARG A 1126 -11.36 36.94 1.13
C ARG A 1126 -10.27 37.95 0.81
N LEU A 1127 -10.58 39.07 0.15
CA LEU A 1127 -9.61 40.08 -0.29
C LEU A 1127 -9.84 41.42 0.42
N ILE A 1128 -8.84 41.88 1.17
CA ILE A 1128 -8.82 43.15 1.90
C ILE A 1128 -7.89 44.12 1.15
N PRO A 1129 -8.40 45.01 0.28
CA PRO A 1129 -7.56 45.89 -0.51
C PRO A 1129 -7.06 47.11 0.26
N VAL A 1130 -5.80 47.47 0.05
CA VAL A 1130 -5.14 48.69 0.55
C VAL A 1130 -4.59 49.43 -0.67
N VAL A 1131 -5.24 50.51 -1.07
CA VAL A 1131 -5.01 51.17 -2.37
C VAL A 1131 -4.16 52.42 -2.20
N LEU A 1132 -3.00 52.43 -2.85
CA LEU A 1132 -2.08 53.57 -2.87
C LEU A 1132 -2.48 54.61 -3.93
N ASP A 1133 -2.11 55.88 -3.70
CA ASP A 1133 -2.55 57.02 -4.51
C ASP A 1133 -2.11 56.94 -5.98
N ASP A 1134 -1.02 56.21 -6.26
CA ASP A 1134 -0.48 55.97 -7.60
C ASP A 1134 -1.29 54.95 -8.42
N ALA A 1135 -2.10 54.11 -7.76
CA ALA A 1135 -2.84 53.01 -8.42
C ALA A 1135 -3.85 53.49 -9.46
N LYS A 1136 -4.40 54.70 -9.30
CA LYS A 1136 -5.44 55.30 -10.17
C LYS A 1136 -6.51 54.28 -10.59
N ILE A 1137 -7.41 53.97 -9.66
CA ILE A 1137 -8.59 53.10 -9.93
C ILE A 1137 -9.92 53.80 -9.66
N SER A 1138 -9.89 55.08 -9.25
CA SER A 1138 -11.05 55.80 -8.74
C SER A 1138 -12.06 56.21 -9.81
N THR A 1139 -11.65 56.44 -11.06
CA THR A 1139 -12.58 56.62 -12.17
C THR A 1139 -12.55 55.43 -13.13
N ALA A 1140 -13.65 55.23 -13.87
CA ALA A 1140 -13.72 54.20 -14.90
C ALA A 1140 -12.70 54.42 -16.04
N VAL A 1141 -12.25 55.66 -16.26
CA VAL A 1141 -11.21 55.97 -17.25
C VAL A 1141 -9.88 55.37 -16.80
N ASP A 1142 -9.49 55.59 -15.54
CA ASP A 1142 -8.22 55.11 -15.02
C ASP A 1142 -8.17 53.56 -14.97
N ARG A 1143 -9.27 52.91 -14.56
CA ARG A 1143 -9.38 51.44 -14.60
C ARG A 1143 -9.30 50.87 -16.02
N ALA A 1144 -9.83 51.59 -17.01
CA ALA A 1144 -9.73 51.20 -18.41
C ALA A 1144 -8.30 51.32 -18.97
N GLU A 1145 -7.46 52.20 -18.44
CA GLU A 1145 -6.04 52.29 -18.84
C GLU A 1145 -5.25 51.04 -18.43
N HIS A 1146 -5.50 50.49 -17.22
CA HIS A 1146 -4.90 49.22 -16.78
C HIS A 1146 -5.35 48.01 -17.61
N ALA A 1147 -6.63 47.94 -17.96
CA ALA A 1147 -7.13 46.88 -18.87
C ALA A 1147 -6.48 46.98 -20.26
N ARG A 1148 -6.29 48.20 -20.76
CA ARG A 1148 -5.68 48.48 -22.06
C ARG A 1148 -4.18 48.20 -22.09
N PHE A 1149 -3.47 48.37 -20.98
CA PHE A 1149 -2.07 47.97 -20.81
C PHE A 1149 -1.89 46.47 -21.09
N TRP A 1150 -2.64 45.62 -20.38
CA TRP A 1150 -2.57 44.16 -20.56
C TRP A 1150 -3.10 43.68 -21.91
N GLU A 1151 -4.15 44.31 -22.44
CA GLU A 1151 -4.64 44.01 -23.78
C GLU A 1151 -3.55 44.28 -24.85
N THR A 1152 -2.82 45.39 -24.71
CA THR A 1152 -1.71 45.72 -25.62
C THR A 1152 -0.59 44.69 -25.49
N ARG A 1153 -0.19 44.36 -24.27
CA ARG A 1153 0.84 43.34 -23.98
C ARG A 1153 0.49 41.96 -24.55
N TYR A 1154 -0.78 41.56 -24.50
CA TYR A 1154 -1.27 40.31 -25.06
C TYR A 1154 -1.19 40.30 -26.60
N ARG A 1155 -1.51 41.40 -27.28
CA ARG A 1155 -1.37 41.50 -28.75
C ARG A 1155 0.10 41.49 -29.19
N GLU A 1156 0.99 42.17 -28.46
CA GLU A 1156 2.43 42.13 -28.72
C GLU A 1156 2.99 40.69 -28.67
N LEU A 1157 2.53 39.86 -27.73
CA LEU A 1157 2.94 38.46 -27.62
C LEU A 1157 2.34 37.58 -28.72
N LEU A 1158 1.11 37.84 -29.18
CA LEU A 1158 0.49 37.12 -30.31
C LEU A 1158 1.21 37.37 -31.64
N GLU A 1159 1.72 38.58 -31.89
CA GLU A 1159 2.46 38.88 -33.14
C GLU A 1159 3.81 38.15 -33.24
N VAL A 1160 4.31 37.61 -32.12
CA VAL A 1160 5.54 36.79 -32.05
C VAL A 1160 5.28 35.32 -31.64
N GLU A 1161 4.03 34.85 -31.69
CA GLU A 1161 3.60 33.49 -31.26
C GLU A 1161 4.46 32.36 -31.86
N ALA A 1162 4.93 32.52 -33.09
CA ALA A 1162 5.80 31.57 -33.79
C ALA A 1162 7.20 31.37 -33.17
N TYR A 1163 7.55 32.13 -32.13
CA TYR A 1163 8.85 32.11 -31.45
C TYR A 1163 8.77 31.85 -29.93
N LEU A 1164 7.58 31.50 -29.41
CA LEU A 1164 7.33 31.32 -27.97
C LEU A 1164 7.60 29.88 -27.50
N GLY A 1165 8.06 29.73 -26.25
CA GLY A 1165 8.27 28.45 -25.58
C GLY A 1165 7.07 27.96 -24.76
N GLU A 1166 7.14 26.74 -24.24
CA GLU A 1166 6.04 26.06 -23.54
C GLU A 1166 5.56 26.84 -22.29
N ASN A 1167 6.49 27.41 -21.53
CA ASN A 1167 6.22 28.28 -20.38
C ASN A 1167 5.56 29.62 -20.81
N ASP A 1168 5.93 30.14 -21.99
CA ASP A 1168 5.34 31.36 -22.55
C ASP A 1168 3.91 31.11 -23.03
N PHE A 1169 3.60 29.89 -23.52
CA PHE A 1169 2.23 29.46 -23.81
C PHE A 1169 1.36 29.38 -22.54
N GLU A 1170 1.90 28.89 -21.41
CA GLU A 1170 1.17 28.96 -20.13
C GLU A 1170 0.90 30.41 -19.69
N GLN A 1171 1.90 31.30 -19.78
CA GLN A 1171 1.72 32.71 -19.44
C GLN A 1171 0.74 33.44 -20.38
N LEU A 1172 0.81 33.16 -21.68
CA LEU A 1172 -0.09 33.71 -22.69
C LEU A 1172 -1.53 33.21 -22.46
N ALA A 1173 -1.71 31.96 -22.02
CA ALA A 1173 -3.00 31.42 -21.59
C ALA A 1173 -3.54 32.09 -20.31
N GLN A 1174 -2.67 32.46 -19.35
CA GLN A 1174 -3.05 33.16 -18.13
C GLN A 1174 -3.41 34.64 -18.37
N ILE A 1175 -2.57 35.41 -19.08
CA ILE A 1175 -2.86 36.83 -19.42
C ILE A 1175 -4.20 36.94 -20.13
N ARG A 1176 -4.44 36.05 -21.11
CA ARG A 1176 -5.69 35.95 -21.89
C ARG A 1176 -6.95 35.77 -21.02
N LYS A 1177 -6.82 35.13 -19.86
CA LYS A 1177 -7.92 34.93 -18.90
C LYS A 1177 -8.19 36.19 -18.08
N TRP A 1178 -7.16 36.83 -17.50
CA TRP A 1178 -7.38 37.92 -16.53
C TRP A 1178 -7.58 39.32 -17.11
N TYR A 1179 -6.99 39.68 -18.25
CA TYR A 1179 -7.07 41.08 -18.73
C TYR A 1179 -8.51 41.53 -19.06
N LYS A 1180 -9.40 40.57 -19.28
CA LYS A 1180 -10.83 40.79 -19.54
C LYS A 1180 -11.65 40.96 -18.26
N ALA A 1181 -11.18 40.43 -17.14
CA ALA A 1181 -11.82 40.50 -15.84
C ALA A 1181 -11.28 41.64 -14.95
N ILE A 1182 -10.10 42.19 -15.27
CA ILE A 1182 -9.44 43.23 -14.46
C ILE A 1182 -10.31 44.48 -14.24
N GLY A 1183 -11.13 44.86 -15.22
CA GLY A 1183 -12.04 46.02 -15.09
C GLY A 1183 -13.11 45.82 -14.00
N ASP A 1184 -13.62 44.60 -13.87
CA ASP A 1184 -14.65 44.22 -12.90
C ASP A 1184 -14.01 43.94 -11.52
N ILE A 1185 -12.87 43.25 -11.49
CA ILE A 1185 -12.05 43.06 -10.28
C ILE A 1185 -11.71 44.41 -9.62
N LEU A 1186 -11.25 45.39 -10.42
CA LEU A 1186 -10.92 46.73 -9.91
C LEU A 1186 -12.15 47.61 -9.67
N ALA A 1187 -13.32 47.26 -10.23
CA ALA A 1187 -14.58 47.88 -9.83
C ALA A 1187 -15.00 47.39 -8.44
N PHE A 1188 -14.92 46.09 -8.16
CA PHE A 1188 -15.22 45.53 -6.83
C PHE A 1188 -14.33 46.14 -5.73
N VAL A 1189 -13.03 46.32 -6.02
CA VAL A 1189 -12.07 46.99 -5.12
C VAL A 1189 -12.31 48.50 -4.96
N ALA A 1190 -13.04 49.14 -5.87
CA ALA A 1190 -13.30 50.59 -5.85
C ALA A 1190 -14.70 50.96 -5.34
N ASP A 1191 -15.57 49.98 -5.09
CA ASP A 1191 -16.98 50.17 -4.70
C ASP A 1191 -17.16 50.19 -3.17
N GLU A 1192 -16.17 49.72 -2.41
CA GLU A 1192 -16.10 49.85 -0.94
C GLU A 1192 -15.16 50.98 -0.49
N LEU A 1193 -15.39 51.48 0.74
CA LEU A 1193 -14.63 52.57 1.35
C LEU A 1193 -13.35 52.05 2.03
N HIS A 1194 -12.22 52.16 1.33
CA HIS A 1194 -10.92 51.70 1.82
C HIS A 1194 -9.99 52.87 2.21
N PRO A 1195 -9.00 52.65 3.10
CA PRO A 1195 -8.02 53.67 3.46
C PRO A 1195 -7.09 53.98 2.27
N HIS A 1196 -7.36 55.11 1.61
CA HIS A 1196 -6.55 55.61 0.50
C HIS A 1196 -5.39 56.49 0.97
N GLY A 1197 -4.20 56.20 0.45
CA GLY A 1197 -3.02 57.05 0.59
C GLY A 1197 -2.29 56.93 1.93
N PHE A 1198 -0.97 57.17 1.87
CA PHE A 1198 -0.02 56.87 2.93
C PHE A 1198 -0.48 57.36 4.33
N ARG A 1199 -0.86 58.64 4.42
CA ARG A 1199 -1.20 59.28 5.69
C ARG A 1199 -2.45 58.71 6.34
N HIS A 1200 -3.39 58.18 5.57
CA HIS A 1200 -4.64 57.63 6.10
C HIS A 1200 -4.47 56.18 6.56
N ILE A 1201 -3.62 55.42 5.87
CA ILE A 1201 -3.26 54.05 6.26
C ILE A 1201 -2.46 54.06 7.58
N THR A 1202 -1.53 55.00 7.75
CA THR A 1202 -0.69 55.11 8.97
C THR A 1202 -1.31 55.98 10.07
N ALA A 1203 -2.48 56.59 9.85
CA ALA A 1203 -3.18 57.37 10.88
C ALA A 1203 -3.73 56.46 11.98
N ASP A 1204 -3.79 57.00 13.20
CA ASP A 1204 -4.33 56.33 14.40
C ASP A 1204 -3.93 54.85 14.50
N ASP A 1205 -2.65 54.62 14.24
CA ASP A 1205 -1.98 53.34 14.42
C ASP A 1205 -2.56 52.19 13.58
N TYR A 1206 -2.90 52.48 12.32
CA TYR A 1206 -3.47 51.55 11.33
C TYR A 1206 -4.90 51.07 11.63
N ALA A 1207 -5.64 51.78 12.51
CA ALA A 1207 -6.98 51.40 12.95
C ALA A 1207 -7.97 51.04 11.82
N ALA A 1208 -7.94 51.73 10.68
CA ALA A 1208 -8.83 51.45 9.55
C ALA A 1208 -8.61 50.05 8.93
N VAL A 1209 -7.36 49.56 8.90
CA VAL A 1209 -7.06 48.21 8.40
C VAL A 1209 -7.52 47.15 9.40
N ARG A 1210 -7.38 47.42 10.71
CA ARG A 1210 -7.90 46.57 11.80
C ARG A 1210 -9.42 46.40 11.74
N GLU A 1211 -10.15 47.46 11.40
CA GLU A 1211 -11.60 47.44 11.34
C GLU A 1211 -12.13 46.57 10.18
N LEU A 1212 -11.50 46.67 9.00
CA LEU A 1212 -11.83 45.82 7.84
C LEU A 1212 -11.57 44.33 8.13
N LEU A 1213 -10.44 44.02 8.77
CA LEU A 1213 -10.12 42.65 9.21
C LEU A 1213 -11.20 42.08 10.15
N ASN A 1214 -11.61 42.84 11.17
CA ASN A 1214 -12.58 42.38 12.14
C ASN A 1214 -13.99 42.17 11.56
N ARG A 1215 -14.44 43.01 10.59
CA ARG A 1215 -15.74 42.82 9.93
C ARG A 1215 -15.83 41.49 9.18
N SER A 1216 -14.73 41.09 8.55
CA SER A 1216 -14.67 39.81 7.83
C SER A 1216 -14.88 38.60 8.77
N SER A 1217 -14.41 38.70 10.02
CA SER A 1217 -14.46 37.63 11.03
C SER A 1217 -15.76 37.51 11.84
N GLU A 1218 -16.72 38.43 11.70
CA GLU A 1218 -18.05 38.28 12.35
C GLU A 1218 -19.05 37.47 11.50
N ASN A 1219 -18.72 37.20 10.23
CA ASN A 1219 -19.56 36.46 9.28
C ASN A 1219 -19.13 34.99 9.02
N SER A 1220 -17.96 34.56 9.54
CA SER A 1220 -17.34 33.25 9.28
C SER A 1220 -17.41 32.27 10.44
#